data_AF-A0A955CF51-F1
#
_entry.id   AF-A0A955CF51-F1
#
_cell.length_a   1.000
_cell.length_b   1.000
_cell.length_c   1.000
_cell.angle_alpha   90.00
_cell.angle_beta   90.00
_cell.angle_gamma   90.00
#
_symmetry.space_group_name_H-M   'P 1'
#
loop_
_entity.id
_entity.type
_entity.pdbx_description
1 polymer ?
#
loop_
_entity_poly.entity_id
_entity_poly.type
_entity_poly.pdbx_seq_one_letter_code
_entity_poly.pdbx_strand_id
1 'polypeptide(L)'
;MDPIPSDLPVVDSAIAALPQDLLCRVEPDQVHLIAPSQIAQIPSQASFNKWTPDIRKKLDEAQLQQLDTSVISVELISPNQRLLLSDAQIGALAPSQWKFLAVGEISRIPADNFSTLVNTFYLSDTYGFSEAQRNALTASQIQALPIGVNIRLNWMTPQQVGWLSSSQIANVPIDEIHLLHDWQIPYVTPAQFAEMTNLSQFVNFTDEVMAKLTVEQLQALPDKQLAEYMRIEQYMDPPAVYRPGGMGVGSHLMAPIPGTMSFDAYYITNPNDATHVAATGEGAWSDPATWGGNEIPGAGARIYIPEGAVVRFDAQMSEMAQTLRIDGALFFATDQDTEMRVETIVVGGVGKLHIGDEAAPIGDAFTARLLFPTEGRIDTQWDPALVSRGLISRGELRVVGREVTPYAALSVDPMKNDRTLQFQQAPIGWRVGDELVIAGTNPIGADFESEHVTIASIEGNVVTVETGLQYNHDAPDGYGFSVHVANLNRNVQFLADDPSAPAQQRPHIAFTESPNVLVENARVEGFGRTDKSQDVTDPIVVDGVLRSGGENPRARYALHFHHTARDAETPGVLRGNVVIGSPGWGYVIHSSYAELDNNVALDVVGAAFVGEDGNEIGVMSRNLALNARGYDAGLQQGPLARIKAVPIDPQDLSKGYHNLHDFGHNGHGFWLQGPGIALVENIVSGSLSSAYGYFTASDRNKFDAVNLDDPTVAAGKDAVAVSTVPLKQFSGNTSYAAHQGLEIWFSQLYFPGDSTLIDNYTAWNTRRAVQLFYSGNINIRNSTLLGHLDLFSNPNFTSHEGVGVNGLVHDVVLDNLRIEGFITGVTAPVRRDTAIIGGVYRNLQNLKIVKGHDTIRSLEVVEPIAFLPLSPSEIAGRETYNVATINDFEIHDAGTRRIESLFSADDLRVAIGGGDVLRLYFADQTADAIPFPTASYANNLDVAKYVGKSNAELEKAFGIWFNGGPPPSNAFTPANFLALAAYENEPSLQADFDGDGDADGSDFLTWQRAQGNVNASTRLGDANGDNLVNNVDRQIWERAFGLWGLAPQARAPLSASVLNALAATPPTRTAEQDVDVSLEPSLSAAPRERSRAGVRPRRTAFAMVATELPVYLEQ
;
A
#
# COMPACT_ATOMS: atom_id res chain seq x y z
N MET A 1 -36.04 -21.65 87.69
CA MET A 1 -36.36 -20.21 87.82
C MET A 1 -37.63 -19.99 87.02
N ASP A 2 -38.68 -19.52 87.68
CA ASP A 2 -39.97 -19.23 87.04
C ASP A 2 -39.83 -18.18 85.93
N PRO A 3 -40.67 -18.22 84.88
CA PRO A 3 -40.63 -17.22 83.83
C PRO A 3 -41.06 -15.86 84.40
N ILE A 4 -40.27 -14.82 84.12
CA ILE A 4 -40.58 -13.44 84.52
C ILE A 4 -41.93 -13.04 83.87
N PRO A 5 -42.92 -12.56 84.65
CA PRO A 5 -44.22 -12.11 84.13
C PRO A 5 -44.07 -11.06 83.02
N SER A 6 -44.98 -11.05 82.06
CA SER A 6 -44.94 -10.19 80.87
C SER A 6 -45.04 -8.68 81.15
N ASP A 7 -45.37 -8.28 82.38
CA ASP A 7 -45.84 -6.92 82.70
C ASP A 7 -45.03 -6.22 83.81
N LEU A 8 -43.83 -6.74 84.18
CA LEU A 8 -42.96 -6.11 85.18
C LEU A 8 -41.83 -5.31 84.53
N PRO A 9 -41.52 -4.08 85.00
CA PRO A 9 -40.42 -3.28 84.48
C PRO A 9 -39.09 -3.98 84.75
N VAL A 10 -38.23 -4.02 83.72
CA VAL A 10 -36.87 -4.54 83.81
C VAL A 10 -36.06 -3.61 84.73
N VAL A 11 -35.55 -4.11 85.85
CA VAL A 11 -34.74 -3.32 86.78
C VAL A 11 -33.27 -3.26 86.34
N ASP A 12 -32.64 -2.09 86.40
CA ASP A 12 -31.29 -1.79 85.88
C ASP A 12 -30.24 -2.85 86.24
N SER A 13 -30.21 -3.29 87.50
CA SER A 13 -29.25 -4.28 88.02
C SER A 13 -29.35 -5.67 87.38
N ALA A 14 -30.44 -5.98 86.67
CA ALA A 14 -30.68 -7.29 86.06
C ALA A 14 -30.38 -7.32 84.54
N ILE A 15 -30.16 -6.17 83.90
CA ILE A 15 -30.07 -6.06 82.43
C ILE A 15 -28.91 -6.87 81.85
N ALA A 16 -27.74 -6.84 82.51
CA ALA A 16 -26.55 -7.58 82.09
C ALA A 16 -26.73 -9.12 82.15
N ALA A 17 -27.76 -9.63 82.84
CA ALA A 17 -28.07 -11.05 82.97
C ALA A 17 -29.35 -11.47 82.23
N LEU A 18 -29.98 -10.57 81.47
CA LEU A 18 -31.22 -10.86 80.75
C LEU A 18 -30.99 -11.91 79.66
N PRO A 19 -31.89 -12.91 79.58
CA PRO A 19 -32.04 -13.74 78.39
C PRO A 19 -32.28 -12.87 77.15
N GLN A 20 -31.69 -13.32 76.05
CA GLN A 20 -31.66 -12.57 74.80
C GLN A 20 -33.02 -12.22 74.21
N ASP A 21 -34.01 -13.09 74.38
CA ASP A 21 -35.38 -12.89 73.92
C ASP A 21 -36.14 -11.81 74.73
N LEU A 22 -35.60 -11.41 75.88
CA LEU A 22 -36.15 -10.37 76.75
C LEU A 22 -35.43 -9.02 76.62
N LEU A 23 -34.28 -8.95 75.93
CA LEU A 23 -33.55 -7.69 75.72
C LEU A 23 -34.36 -6.65 74.94
N CYS A 24 -35.34 -7.07 74.14
CA CYS A 24 -36.24 -6.13 73.44
C CYS A 24 -37.21 -5.36 74.36
N ARG A 25 -37.27 -5.71 75.66
CA ARG A 25 -38.18 -5.13 76.66
C ARG A 25 -37.55 -4.02 77.52
N VAL A 26 -36.28 -3.67 77.28
CA VAL A 26 -35.63 -2.55 78.00
C VAL A 26 -36.26 -1.22 77.61
N GLU A 27 -36.26 -0.25 78.51
CA GLU A 27 -36.66 1.13 78.19
C GLU A 27 -35.54 1.88 77.44
N PRO A 28 -35.85 2.90 76.63
CA PRO A 28 -34.85 3.61 75.82
C PRO A 28 -33.69 4.24 76.61
N ASP A 29 -33.90 4.63 77.86
CA ASP A 29 -32.87 5.16 78.75
C ASP A 29 -31.98 4.06 79.35
N GLN A 30 -32.43 2.80 79.36
CA GLN A 30 -31.69 1.65 79.88
C GLN A 30 -30.76 0.99 78.84
N VAL A 31 -30.80 1.42 77.57
CA VAL A 31 -30.04 0.77 76.49
C VAL A 31 -28.53 0.74 76.75
N HIS A 32 -27.98 1.78 77.39
CA HIS A 32 -26.56 1.86 77.77
C HIS A 32 -26.11 0.79 78.78
N LEU A 33 -27.04 0.11 79.45
CA LEU A 33 -26.77 -0.96 80.42
C LEU A 33 -26.66 -2.35 79.75
N ILE A 34 -26.99 -2.47 78.46
CA ILE A 34 -26.80 -3.72 77.70
C ILE A 34 -25.31 -3.90 77.40
N ALA A 35 -24.73 -5.04 77.79
CA ALA A 35 -23.33 -5.30 77.50
C ALA A 35 -23.11 -5.55 75.99
N PRO A 36 -22.01 -5.08 75.39
CA PRO A 36 -21.69 -5.37 73.99
C PRO A 36 -21.70 -6.87 73.64
N SER A 37 -21.30 -7.73 74.58
CA SER A 37 -21.37 -9.19 74.42
C SER A 37 -22.79 -9.75 74.30
N GLN A 38 -23.81 -9.05 74.83
CA GLN A 38 -25.22 -9.42 74.65
C GLN A 38 -25.73 -9.02 73.26
N ILE A 39 -25.20 -7.94 72.67
CA ILE A 39 -25.49 -7.54 71.28
C ILE A 39 -24.90 -8.53 70.28
N ALA A 40 -23.65 -8.99 70.51
CA ALA A 40 -22.98 -9.99 69.67
C ALA A 40 -23.75 -11.31 69.52
N GLN A 41 -24.63 -11.62 70.47
CA GLN A 41 -25.36 -12.88 70.46
C GLN A 41 -26.64 -12.83 69.62
N ILE A 42 -27.13 -11.65 69.17
CA ILE A 42 -28.49 -11.50 68.60
C ILE A 42 -28.66 -12.44 67.39
N PRO A 43 -29.59 -13.40 67.43
CA PRO A 43 -29.48 -14.59 66.59
C PRO A 43 -30.11 -14.43 65.21
N SER A 44 -30.89 -13.36 65.00
CA SER A 44 -31.56 -13.10 63.72
C SER A 44 -32.09 -11.68 63.59
N GLN A 45 -32.27 -11.24 62.35
CA GLN A 45 -32.99 -10.01 61.98
C GLN A 45 -34.38 -9.94 62.66
N ALA A 46 -35.09 -11.06 62.73
CA ALA A 46 -36.42 -11.14 63.35
C ALA A 46 -36.37 -10.84 64.85
N SER A 47 -35.33 -11.27 65.56
CA SER A 47 -35.12 -10.95 66.98
C SER A 47 -34.82 -9.46 67.18
N PHE A 48 -33.98 -8.88 66.32
CA PHE A 48 -33.64 -7.45 66.40
C PHE A 48 -34.82 -6.54 66.01
N ASN A 49 -35.70 -6.99 65.13
CA ASN A 49 -36.94 -6.27 64.78
C ASN A 49 -37.95 -6.16 65.92
N LYS A 50 -37.85 -7.01 66.95
CA LYS A 50 -38.67 -6.87 68.16
C LYS A 50 -38.27 -5.65 68.99
N TRP A 51 -37.07 -5.11 68.79
CA TRP A 51 -36.60 -3.90 69.45
C TRP A 51 -37.24 -2.71 68.76
N THR A 52 -37.84 -1.80 69.54
CA THR A 52 -38.46 -0.61 68.98
C THR A 52 -37.41 0.27 68.31
N PRO A 53 -37.79 1.11 67.32
CA PRO A 53 -36.85 2.05 66.70
C PRO A 53 -36.14 2.95 67.70
N ASP A 54 -36.80 3.34 68.79
CA ASP A 54 -36.22 4.22 69.82
C ASP A 54 -35.13 3.51 70.64
N ILE A 55 -35.31 2.21 70.92
CA ILE A 55 -34.27 1.39 71.57
C ILE A 55 -33.08 1.22 70.62
N ARG A 56 -33.31 0.86 69.34
CA ARG A 56 -32.23 0.65 68.36
C ARG A 56 -31.40 1.91 68.12
N LYS A 57 -32.03 3.10 68.11
CA LYS A 57 -31.34 4.40 67.93
C LYS A 57 -30.46 4.81 69.12
N LYS A 58 -30.59 4.15 70.27
CA LYS A 58 -29.84 4.45 71.50
C LYS A 58 -28.62 3.57 71.70
N LEU A 59 -28.38 2.58 70.83
CA LEU A 59 -27.15 1.79 70.85
C LEU A 59 -25.94 2.69 70.64
N ASP A 60 -24.96 2.57 71.54
CA ASP A 60 -23.69 3.30 71.47
C ASP A 60 -22.68 2.62 70.52
N GLU A 61 -21.52 3.24 70.32
CA GLU A 61 -20.48 2.72 69.43
C GLU A 61 -19.97 1.33 69.84
N ALA A 62 -19.73 1.11 71.14
CA ALA A 62 -19.21 -0.16 71.64
C ALA A 62 -20.22 -1.30 71.43
N GLN A 63 -21.51 -1.00 71.59
CA GLN A 63 -22.60 -1.93 71.32
C GLN A 63 -22.79 -2.18 69.82
N LEU A 64 -22.78 -1.13 69.00
CA LEU A 64 -22.93 -1.24 67.54
C LEU A 64 -21.80 -2.03 66.90
N GLN A 65 -20.56 -1.88 67.38
CA GLN A 65 -19.41 -2.63 66.87
C GLN A 65 -19.46 -4.13 67.16
N GLN A 66 -20.37 -4.58 68.03
CA GLN A 66 -20.64 -5.99 68.27
C GLN A 66 -21.83 -6.53 67.47
N LEU A 67 -22.54 -5.70 66.71
CA LEU A 67 -23.66 -6.15 65.88
C LEU A 67 -23.16 -6.98 64.70
N ASP A 68 -23.68 -8.20 64.53
CA ASP A 68 -23.39 -9.03 63.37
C ASP A 68 -24.13 -8.51 62.13
N THR A 69 -23.43 -7.71 61.32
CA THR A 69 -23.96 -7.10 60.09
C THR A 69 -24.14 -8.10 58.95
N SER A 70 -23.66 -9.34 59.08
CA SER A 70 -23.97 -10.41 58.13
C SER A 70 -25.37 -10.99 58.34
N VAL A 71 -25.91 -10.84 59.56
CA VAL A 71 -27.24 -11.34 59.96
C VAL A 71 -28.27 -10.21 60.06
N ILE A 72 -27.84 -9.03 60.49
CA ILE A 72 -28.71 -7.89 60.79
C ILE A 72 -28.54 -6.79 59.73
N SER A 73 -29.66 -6.39 59.11
CA SER A 73 -29.65 -5.30 58.13
C SER A 73 -29.35 -3.96 58.78
N VAL A 74 -28.36 -3.26 58.24
CA VAL A 74 -28.00 -1.89 58.63
C VAL A 74 -29.09 -0.85 58.34
N GLU A 75 -30.13 -1.20 57.58
CA GLU A 75 -31.34 -0.37 57.43
C GLU A 75 -32.06 -0.14 58.77
N LEU A 76 -31.92 -1.07 59.73
CA LEU A 76 -32.59 -0.99 61.02
C LEU A 76 -31.94 -0.01 62.01
N ILE A 77 -30.75 0.50 61.71
CA ILE A 77 -30.03 1.49 62.50
C ILE A 77 -30.01 2.86 61.80
N SER A 78 -29.88 3.93 62.58
CA SER A 78 -29.95 5.29 62.02
C SER A 78 -28.75 5.61 61.11
N PRO A 79 -28.88 6.59 60.19
CA PRO A 79 -27.75 7.05 59.38
C PRO A 79 -26.50 7.41 60.19
N ASN A 80 -26.67 8.08 61.34
CA ASN A 80 -25.56 8.44 62.21
C ASN A 80 -24.88 7.23 62.86
N GLN A 81 -25.64 6.18 63.19
CA GLN A 81 -25.08 4.95 63.75
C GLN A 81 -24.32 4.13 62.70
N ARG A 82 -24.70 4.21 61.41
CA ARG A 82 -23.95 3.54 60.32
C ARG A 82 -22.52 4.06 60.20
N LEU A 83 -22.27 5.32 60.55
CA LEU A 83 -20.92 5.90 60.55
C LEU A 83 -20.01 5.31 61.65
N LEU A 84 -20.59 4.64 62.65
CA LEU A 84 -19.87 4.03 63.78
C LEU A 84 -19.50 2.56 63.54
N LEU A 85 -19.89 1.99 62.39
CA LEU A 85 -19.54 0.61 62.03
C LEU A 85 -18.03 0.49 61.81
N SER A 86 -17.47 -0.65 62.21
CA SER A 86 -16.08 -1.01 61.93
C SER A 86 -15.87 -1.44 60.47
N ASP A 87 -14.63 -1.40 59.98
CA ASP A 87 -14.30 -1.85 58.61
C ASP A 87 -14.64 -3.34 58.40
N ALA A 88 -14.47 -4.16 59.43
CA ALA A 88 -14.87 -5.57 59.40
C ALA A 88 -16.38 -5.74 59.22
N GLN A 89 -17.18 -4.91 59.88
CA GLN A 89 -18.64 -4.92 59.73
C GLN A 89 -19.09 -4.40 58.37
N ILE A 90 -18.42 -3.38 57.83
CA ILE A 90 -18.69 -2.88 56.47
C ILE A 90 -18.32 -3.94 55.42
N GLY A 91 -17.17 -4.60 55.56
CA GLY A 91 -16.75 -5.70 54.69
C GLY A 91 -17.65 -6.94 54.76
N ALA A 92 -18.40 -7.14 55.85
CA ALA A 92 -19.36 -8.23 55.99
C ALA A 92 -20.75 -7.93 55.40
N LEU A 93 -21.02 -6.70 54.95
CA LEU A 93 -22.32 -6.32 54.39
C LEU A 93 -22.58 -7.01 53.05
N ALA A 94 -23.79 -7.55 52.88
CA ALA A 94 -24.26 -7.99 51.57
C ALA A 94 -24.39 -6.80 50.60
N PRO A 95 -24.14 -6.97 49.28
CA PRO A 95 -24.19 -5.88 48.30
C PRO A 95 -25.50 -5.08 48.29
N SER A 96 -26.64 -5.70 48.59
CA SER A 96 -27.95 -5.03 48.69
C SER A 96 -28.05 -3.99 49.82
N GLN A 97 -27.14 -4.05 50.81
CA GLN A 97 -27.11 -3.16 51.95
C GLN A 97 -26.17 -1.96 51.76
N TRP A 98 -25.27 -2.00 50.78
CA TRP A 98 -24.31 -0.92 50.53
C TRP A 98 -24.97 0.41 50.18
N LYS A 99 -26.17 0.38 49.59
CA LYS A 99 -26.98 1.58 49.32
C LYS A 99 -27.28 2.43 50.56
N PHE A 100 -27.24 1.82 51.74
CA PHE A 100 -27.44 2.50 53.01
C PHE A 100 -26.16 3.17 53.54
N LEU A 101 -24.99 2.97 52.95
CA LEU A 101 -23.78 3.67 53.39
C LEU A 101 -23.77 5.13 52.92
N ALA A 102 -23.16 6.03 53.69
CA ALA A 102 -22.95 7.40 53.20
C ALA A 102 -21.87 7.41 52.09
N VAL A 103 -21.85 8.43 51.23
CA VAL A 103 -20.91 8.53 50.10
C VAL A 103 -19.45 8.40 50.56
N GLY A 104 -19.08 9.02 51.69
CA GLY A 104 -17.73 8.95 52.25
C GLY A 104 -17.32 7.58 52.80
N GLU A 105 -18.28 6.68 53.01
CA GLU A 105 -18.05 5.34 53.56
C GLU A 105 -17.85 4.29 52.47
N ILE A 106 -18.11 4.63 51.20
CA ILE A 106 -17.97 3.71 50.06
C ILE A 106 -16.53 3.20 49.93
N SER A 107 -15.54 4.06 50.18
CA SER A 107 -14.12 3.71 50.14
C SER A 107 -13.71 2.69 51.21
N ARG A 108 -14.53 2.51 52.27
CA ARG A 108 -14.29 1.55 53.36
C ARG A 108 -14.73 0.12 53.01
N ILE A 109 -15.47 -0.07 51.91
CA ILE A 109 -15.80 -1.41 51.40
C ILE A 109 -14.52 -2.02 50.80
N PRO A 110 -14.05 -3.20 51.26
CA PRO A 110 -12.87 -3.83 50.69
C PRO A 110 -13.03 -4.10 49.19
N ALA A 111 -11.95 -3.94 48.41
CA ALA A 111 -11.98 -4.15 46.96
C ALA A 111 -12.44 -5.57 46.58
N ASP A 112 -12.01 -6.59 47.32
CA ASP A 112 -12.36 -7.99 47.07
C ASP A 112 -13.88 -8.25 47.08
N ASN A 113 -14.65 -7.48 47.83
CA ASN A 113 -16.11 -7.59 47.84
C ASN A 113 -16.72 -7.29 46.46
N PHE A 114 -16.10 -6.39 45.69
CA PHE A 114 -16.58 -6.00 44.36
C PHE A 114 -16.35 -7.09 43.29
N SER A 115 -15.36 -7.97 43.50
CA SER A 115 -15.10 -9.11 42.60
C SER A 115 -16.22 -10.14 42.55
N THR A 116 -17.08 -10.15 43.57
CA THR A 116 -18.21 -11.09 43.69
C THR A 116 -19.50 -10.58 43.06
N LEU A 117 -19.51 -9.34 42.53
CA LEU A 117 -20.70 -8.75 41.93
C LEU A 117 -20.99 -9.37 40.56
N VAL A 118 -22.03 -10.20 40.45
CA VAL A 118 -22.41 -10.84 39.20
C VAL A 118 -23.51 -10.12 38.41
N ASN A 119 -24.07 -9.02 38.94
CA ASN A 119 -25.22 -8.35 38.33
C ASN A 119 -25.16 -6.82 38.49
N THR A 120 -25.43 -6.12 37.39
CA THR A 120 -25.56 -4.67 37.28
C THR A 120 -26.50 -4.04 38.33
N PHE A 121 -27.52 -4.77 38.78
CA PHE A 121 -28.50 -4.34 39.76
C PHE A 121 -27.91 -3.64 41.00
N TYR A 122 -26.79 -4.15 41.53
CA TYR A 122 -26.15 -3.61 42.75
C TYR A 122 -25.44 -2.27 42.55
N LEU A 123 -25.17 -1.88 41.30
CA LEU A 123 -24.61 -0.57 40.96
C LEU A 123 -25.69 0.39 40.42
N SER A 124 -26.90 -0.09 40.15
CA SER A 124 -27.99 0.77 39.67
C SER A 124 -28.51 1.74 40.73
N ASP A 125 -29.00 2.91 40.28
CA ASP A 125 -29.65 3.92 41.13
C ASP A 125 -30.93 3.44 41.82
N THR A 126 -31.60 2.46 41.21
CA THR A 126 -32.91 1.98 41.63
C THR A 126 -32.80 0.99 42.79
N TYR A 127 -31.74 0.19 42.81
CA TYR A 127 -31.64 -0.95 43.73
C TYR A 127 -30.33 -1.04 44.52
N GLY A 128 -29.32 -0.28 44.11
CA GLY A 128 -27.97 -0.29 44.67
C GLY A 128 -27.46 1.12 44.91
N PHE A 129 -26.35 1.48 44.28
CA PHE A 129 -25.66 2.75 44.51
C PHE A 129 -26.40 3.91 43.85
N SER A 130 -26.53 5.03 44.58
CA SER A 130 -26.77 6.34 43.96
C SER A 130 -25.60 6.74 43.06
N GLU A 131 -25.83 7.69 42.15
CA GLU A 131 -24.78 8.26 41.29
C GLU A 131 -23.60 8.79 42.10
N ALA A 132 -23.86 9.52 43.20
CA ALA A 132 -22.81 10.02 44.08
C ALA A 132 -21.99 8.90 44.75
N GLN A 133 -22.63 7.79 45.13
CA GLN A 133 -21.91 6.63 45.68
C GLN A 133 -21.09 5.90 44.61
N ARG A 134 -21.61 5.76 43.37
CA ARG A 134 -20.84 5.18 42.25
C ARG A 134 -19.60 6.01 41.95
N ASN A 135 -19.74 7.33 41.91
CA ASN A 135 -18.63 8.25 41.63
C ASN A 135 -17.57 8.26 42.76
N ALA A 136 -17.92 7.78 43.95
CA ALA A 136 -17.00 7.67 45.10
C ALA A 136 -16.22 6.34 45.15
N LEU A 137 -16.46 5.40 44.23
CA LEU A 137 -15.65 4.18 44.11
C LEU A 137 -14.20 4.54 43.82
N THR A 138 -13.28 3.83 44.48
CA THR A 138 -11.82 4.01 44.35
C THR A 138 -11.25 3.18 43.21
N ALA A 139 -10.01 3.48 42.78
CA ALA A 139 -9.33 2.73 41.72
C ALA A 139 -9.24 1.22 42.00
N SER A 140 -8.91 0.82 43.24
CA SER A 140 -8.82 -0.59 43.62
C SER A 140 -10.18 -1.29 43.59
N GLN A 141 -11.25 -0.60 43.99
CA GLN A 141 -12.61 -1.14 43.91
C GLN A 141 -13.07 -1.29 42.45
N ILE A 142 -12.77 -0.32 41.59
CA ILE A 142 -13.07 -0.41 40.15
C ILE A 142 -12.29 -1.56 39.49
N GLN A 143 -11.01 -1.73 39.82
CA GLN A 143 -10.18 -2.83 39.29
C GLN A 143 -10.63 -4.22 39.75
N ALA A 144 -11.34 -4.30 40.88
CA ALA A 144 -11.95 -5.54 41.33
C ALA A 144 -13.30 -5.85 40.67
N LEU A 145 -13.92 -4.93 39.93
CA LEU A 145 -15.22 -5.18 39.28
C LEU A 145 -15.09 -6.15 38.08
N PRO A 146 -16.01 -7.11 37.93
CA PRO A 146 -16.11 -7.93 36.73
C PRO A 146 -16.77 -7.17 35.57
N ILE A 147 -16.01 -6.25 34.98
CA ILE A 147 -16.42 -5.40 33.85
C ILE A 147 -16.73 -6.23 32.60
N GLY A 148 -17.81 -5.85 31.92
CA GLY A 148 -18.17 -6.36 30.61
C GLY A 148 -19.64 -6.76 30.49
N VAL A 149 -19.91 -8.05 30.31
CA VAL A 149 -21.30 -8.57 30.15
C VAL A 149 -22.20 -8.22 31.36
N ASN A 150 -21.62 -8.12 32.56
CA ASN A 150 -22.36 -7.94 33.81
C ASN A 150 -22.26 -6.53 34.42
N ILE A 151 -21.30 -5.70 33.99
CA ILE A 151 -21.11 -4.34 34.50
C ILE A 151 -20.68 -3.45 33.33
N ARG A 152 -21.47 -2.40 33.10
CA ARG A 152 -21.36 -1.51 31.95
C ARG A 152 -20.51 -0.27 32.26
N LEU A 153 -19.73 0.19 31.28
CA LEU A 153 -18.86 1.37 31.42
C LEU A 153 -19.64 2.67 31.49
N ASN A 154 -20.85 2.73 30.92
CA ASN A 154 -21.70 3.94 30.91
C ASN A 154 -22.18 4.42 32.30
N TRP A 155 -21.88 3.67 33.36
CA TRP A 155 -22.17 4.03 34.75
C TRP A 155 -20.98 4.58 35.52
N MET A 156 -19.83 4.72 34.85
CA MET A 156 -18.58 5.20 35.40
C MET A 156 -18.26 6.62 34.93
N THR A 157 -17.45 7.32 35.71
CA THR A 157 -16.86 8.58 35.26
C THR A 157 -15.68 8.33 34.31
N PRO A 158 -15.30 9.30 33.45
CA PRO A 158 -14.12 9.18 32.60
C PRO A 158 -12.83 8.84 33.38
N GLN A 159 -12.72 9.35 34.62
CA GLN A 159 -11.61 9.04 35.51
C GLN A 159 -11.60 7.57 35.94
N GLN A 160 -12.78 7.01 36.27
CA GLN A 160 -12.93 5.61 36.64
C GLN A 160 -12.67 4.66 35.47
N VAL A 161 -13.09 5.03 34.26
CA VAL A 161 -12.74 4.28 33.04
C VAL A 161 -11.22 4.24 32.84
N GLY A 162 -10.52 5.33 33.15
CA GLY A 162 -9.05 5.39 33.16
C GLY A 162 -8.37 4.51 34.21
N TRP A 163 -9.10 3.89 35.15
CA TRP A 163 -8.53 2.97 36.15
C TRP A 163 -8.62 1.50 35.76
N LEU A 164 -9.29 1.16 34.66
CA LEU A 164 -9.45 -0.22 34.21
C LEU A 164 -8.10 -0.88 33.93
N SER A 165 -7.98 -2.16 34.32
CA SER A 165 -6.86 -3.01 33.95
C SER A 165 -6.97 -3.48 32.49
N SER A 166 -5.84 -3.86 31.88
CA SER A 166 -5.82 -4.47 30.54
C SER A 166 -6.69 -5.73 30.46
N SER A 167 -6.76 -6.52 31.52
CA SER A 167 -7.66 -7.69 31.61
C SER A 167 -9.13 -7.32 31.62
N GLN A 168 -9.51 -6.20 32.24
CA GLN A 168 -10.90 -5.73 32.19
C GLN A 168 -11.23 -5.19 30.80
N ILE A 169 -10.31 -4.46 30.16
CA ILE A 169 -10.46 -3.93 28.79
C ILE A 169 -10.67 -5.06 27.77
N ALA A 170 -9.95 -6.17 27.91
CA ALA A 170 -10.11 -7.36 27.06
C ALA A 170 -11.50 -8.03 27.17
N ASN A 171 -12.32 -7.65 28.16
CA ASN A 171 -13.68 -8.13 28.35
C ASN A 171 -14.75 -7.06 28.09
N VAL A 172 -14.35 -5.84 27.68
CA VAL A 172 -15.29 -4.76 27.36
C VAL A 172 -16.07 -5.12 26.09
N PRO A 173 -17.41 -5.08 26.14
CA PRO A 173 -18.26 -5.29 24.99
C PRO A 173 -18.00 -4.27 23.89
N ILE A 174 -18.09 -4.74 22.64
CA ILE A 174 -17.78 -3.95 21.46
C ILE A 174 -18.61 -2.67 21.33
N ASP A 175 -19.82 -2.63 21.93
CA ASP A 175 -20.69 -1.46 21.98
C ASP A 175 -20.21 -0.37 22.96
N GLU A 176 -19.27 -0.67 23.86
CA GLU A 176 -18.76 0.27 24.88
C GLU A 176 -17.31 0.72 24.64
N ILE A 177 -16.64 0.23 23.61
CA ILE A 177 -15.25 0.64 23.29
C ILE A 177 -15.13 2.15 23.06
N HIS A 178 -16.16 2.79 22.52
CA HIS A 178 -16.20 4.24 22.32
C HIS A 178 -16.11 5.06 23.63
N LEU A 179 -16.29 4.43 24.79
CA LEU A 179 -16.16 5.06 26.11
C LEU A 179 -14.73 4.95 26.67
N LEU A 180 -13.86 4.14 26.04
CA LEU A 180 -12.46 4.01 26.43
C LEU A 180 -11.66 5.23 25.99
N HIS A 181 -10.56 5.49 26.70
CA HIS A 181 -9.57 6.47 26.26
C HIS A 181 -8.74 5.92 25.09
N ASP A 182 -8.20 6.81 24.26
CA ASP A 182 -7.34 6.48 23.11
C ASP A 182 -6.15 5.57 23.49
N TRP A 183 -5.49 5.84 24.61
CA TRP A 183 -4.39 5.04 25.14
C TRP A 183 -4.81 3.65 25.67
N GLN A 184 -6.11 3.39 25.84
CA GLN A 184 -6.64 2.08 26.22
C GLN A 184 -6.93 1.17 25.02
N ILE A 185 -7.04 1.75 23.81
CA ILE A 185 -7.40 1.04 22.58
C ILE A 185 -6.43 -0.10 22.24
N PRO A 186 -5.10 0.01 22.42
CA PRO A 186 -4.18 -1.10 22.17
C PRO A 186 -4.42 -2.35 23.05
N TYR A 187 -5.17 -2.24 24.15
CA TYR A 187 -5.51 -3.38 25.01
C TYR A 187 -6.81 -4.08 24.63
N VAL A 188 -7.56 -3.55 23.66
CA VAL A 188 -8.71 -4.23 23.06
C VAL A 188 -8.20 -5.34 22.15
N THR A 189 -8.74 -6.54 22.26
CA THR A 189 -8.24 -7.69 21.50
C THR A 189 -8.79 -7.69 20.07
N PRO A 190 -8.04 -8.24 19.08
CA PRO A 190 -8.57 -8.48 17.74
C PRO A 190 -9.85 -9.30 17.72
N ALA A 191 -10.02 -10.24 18.66
CA ALA A 191 -11.24 -11.04 18.80
C ALA A 191 -12.48 -10.17 19.10
N GLN A 192 -12.34 -9.13 19.94
CA GLN A 192 -13.43 -8.18 20.18
C GLN A 192 -13.82 -7.43 18.90
N PHE A 193 -12.85 -7.04 18.07
CA PHE A 193 -13.08 -6.41 16.76
C PHE A 193 -13.72 -7.36 15.73
N ALA A 194 -13.38 -8.66 15.75
CA ALA A 194 -14.01 -9.66 14.89
C ALA A 194 -15.52 -9.83 15.15
N GLU A 195 -16.00 -9.45 16.34
CA GLU A 195 -17.42 -9.47 16.71
C GLU A 195 -18.20 -8.23 16.20
N MET A 196 -17.53 -7.25 15.56
CA MET A 196 -18.18 -6.06 14.98
C MET A 196 -19.04 -6.43 13.78
N THR A 197 -20.33 -6.59 14.01
CA THR A 197 -21.30 -6.94 12.97
C THR A 197 -22.14 -5.75 12.49
N ASN A 198 -22.04 -4.58 13.13
CA ASN A 198 -22.89 -3.43 12.84
C ASN A 198 -22.09 -2.15 12.55
N LEU A 199 -22.38 -1.53 11.41
CA LEU A 199 -21.71 -0.34 10.89
C LEU A 199 -21.87 0.89 11.80
N SER A 200 -22.96 0.97 12.59
CA SER A 200 -23.20 2.09 13.51
C SER A 200 -22.20 2.17 14.67
N GLN A 201 -21.37 1.14 14.87
CA GLN A 201 -20.42 1.08 15.99
C GLN A 201 -19.25 2.05 15.82
N PHE A 202 -18.82 2.31 14.58
CA PHE A 202 -17.74 3.27 14.30
C PHE A 202 -18.18 4.73 14.35
N VAL A 203 -19.48 5.01 14.19
CA VAL A 203 -20.03 6.38 14.22
C VAL A 203 -19.77 7.08 15.57
N ASN A 204 -19.59 6.30 16.64
CA ASN A 204 -19.34 6.81 17.98
C ASN A 204 -17.85 6.88 18.35
N PHE A 205 -16.95 6.39 17.49
CA PHE A 205 -15.51 6.45 17.76
C PHE A 205 -14.98 7.85 17.43
N THR A 206 -14.10 8.38 18.28
CA THR A 206 -13.39 9.63 17.99
C THR A 206 -12.25 9.37 17.02
N ASP A 207 -11.77 10.41 16.33
CA ASP A 207 -10.58 10.31 15.48
C ASP A 207 -9.35 9.81 16.25
N GLU A 208 -9.23 10.20 17.51
CA GLU A 208 -8.15 9.77 18.41
C GLU A 208 -8.21 8.27 18.71
N VAL A 209 -9.42 7.71 18.93
CA VAL A 209 -9.62 6.27 19.10
C VAL A 209 -9.29 5.51 17.81
N MET A 210 -9.75 6.03 16.67
CA MET A 210 -9.52 5.42 15.35
C MET A 210 -8.02 5.41 15.00
N ALA A 211 -7.29 6.48 15.31
CA ALA A 211 -5.84 6.59 15.07
C ALA A 211 -4.99 5.67 15.96
N LYS A 212 -5.56 5.09 17.03
CA LYS A 212 -4.87 4.14 17.92
C LYS A 212 -5.20 2.68 17.63
N LEU A 213 -6.00 2.41 16.59
CA LEU A 213 -6.25 1.03 16.15
C LEU A 213 -4.98 0.39 15.61
N THR A 214 -4.74 -0.84 16.03
CA THR A 214 -3.62 -1.67 15.58
C THR A 214 -3.96 -2.37 14.27
N VAL A 215 -2.92 -2.77 13.52
CA VAL A 215 -3.07 -3.55 12.28
C VAL A 215 -3.89 -4.82 12.54
N GLU A 216 -3.62 -5.51 13.65
CA GLU A 216 -4.29 -6.76 14.02
C GLU A 216 -5.77 -6.55 14.34
N GLN A 217 -6.14 -5.43 15.00
CA GLN A 217 -7.54 -5.08 15.25
C GLN A 217 -8.29 -4.77 13.97
N LEU A 218 -7.69 -3.97 13.07
CA LEU A 218 -8.28 -3.63 11.78
C LEU A 218 -8.45 -4.87 10.90
N GLN A 219 -7.44 -5.75 10.86
CA GLN A 219 -7.52 -6.97 10.08
C GLN A 219 -8.50 -7.98 10.65
N ALA A 220 -8.75 -7.99 11.96
CA ALA A 220 -9.77 -8.85 12.54
C ALA A 220 -11.21 -8.44 12.20
N LEU A 221 -11.43 -7.21 11.72
CA LEU A 221 -12.75 -6.76 11.28
C LEU A 221 -13.31 -7.65 10.16
N PRO A 222 -14.63 -7.93 10.16
CA PRO A 222 -15.25 -8.55 9.00
C PRO A 222 -15.14 -7.63 7.76
N ASP A 223 -14.98 -8.22 6.57
CA ASP A 223 -14.66 -7.50 5.31
C ASP A 223 -15.59 -6.30 5.04
N LYS A 224 -16.88 -6.38 5.41
CA LYS A 224 -17.84 -5.28 5.25
C LYS A 224 -17.56 -4.12 6.22
N GLN A 225 -17.15 -4.40 7.44
CA GLN A 225 -16.82 -3.42 8.47
C GLN A 225 -15.43 -2.82 8.25
N LEU A 226 -14.48 -3.61 7.75
CA LEU A 226 -13.19 -3.09 7.28
C LEU A 226 -13.40 -2.15 6.09
N ALA A 227 -14.22 -2.54 5.10
CA ALA A 227 -14.58 -1.66 3.99
C ALA A 227 -15.30 -0.39 4.44
N GLU A 228 -16.10 -0.45 5.50
CA GLU A 228 -16.76 0.72 6.07
C GLU A 228 -15.82 1.57 6.93
N TYR A 229 -14.90 0.98 7.71
CA TYR A 229 -13.82 1.68 8.40
C TYR A 229 -12.98 2.48 7.39
N MET A 230 -12.57 1.83 6.30
CA MET A 230 -11.85 2.46 5.18
C MET A 230 -12.69 3.52 4.47
N ARG A 231 -14.03 3.40 4.51
CA ARG A 231 -14.95 4.44 4.05
C ARG A 231 -15.14 5.56 5.06
N ILE A 232 -15.10 5.30 6.36
CA ILE A 232 -15.21 6.34 7.40
C ILE A 232 -13.96 7.22 7.41
N GLU A 233 -12.78 6.69 7.05
CA GLU A 233 -11.63 7.53 6.66
C GLU A 233 -11.92 8.40 5.41
N GLN A 234 -12.89 8.03 4.57
CA GLN A 234 -13.46 8.86 3.50
C GLN A 234 -14.74 9.64 3.88
N TYR A 235 -15.40 9.39 5.03
CA TYR A 235 -16.75 9.88 5.37
C TYR A 235 -16.85 10.48 6.79
N MET A 236 -16.03 11.50 7.05
CA MET A 236 -16.50 12.64 7.87
C MET A 236 -17.05 13.70 6.89
N ASP A 237 -18.27 13.42 6.43
CA ASP A 237 -19.11 13.98 5.34
C ASP A 237 -18.74 15.34 4.69
N PRO A 238 -18.65 15.36 3.35
CA PRO A 238 -19.26 16.38 2.48
C PRO A 238 -20.43 15.79 1.66
N PRO A 239 -21.36 16.63 1.14
CA PRO A 239 -22.73 16.24 0.87
C PRO A 239 -22.86 15.13 -0.17
N ALA A 240 -23.72 14.16 0.16
CA ALA A 240 -24.36 13.09 -0.61
C ALA A 240 -24.18 12.98 -2.15
N VAL A 241 -22.98 13.13 -2.72
CA VAL A 241 -22.66 12.76 -4.12
C VAL A 241 -21.15 12.47 -4.28
N TYR A 242 -20.61 11.55 -3.50
CA TYR A 242 -19.56 10.65 -4.01
C TYR A 242 -19.60 9.38 -3.20
N ARG A 243 -20.06 8.29 -3.81
CA ARG A 243 -20.03 6.94 -3.25
C ARG A 243 -18.81 6.23 -3.82
N PRO A 244 -17.75 5.97 -3.03
CA PRO A 244 -16.82 4.89 -3.36
C PRO A 244 -17.54 3.53 -3.39
N GLY A 245 -18.79 3.47 -2.90
CA GLY A 245 -19.74 2.39 -3.13
C GLY A 245 -20.20 2.18 -4.59
N GLY A 246 -19.52 2.78 -5.58
CA GLY A 246 -19.66 2.50 -7.01
C GLY A 246 -18.44 1.84 -7.65
N MET A 247 -17.26 1.89 -7.04
CA MET A 247 -16.14 1.00 -7.38
C MET A 247 -16.27 -0.32 -6.62
N GLY A 248 -17.50 -0.84 -6.52
CA GLY A 248 -17.65 -2.28 -6.44
C GLY A 248 -17.04 -2.78 -7.73
N VAL A 249 -15.80 -3.23 -7.67
CA VAL A 249 -15.04 -3.73 -8.80
C VAL A 249 -15.68 -5.08 -9.15
N GLY A 250 -16.88 -5.02 -9.74
CA GLY A 250 -17.77 -6.15 -9.94
C GLY A 250 -17.06 -7.43 -10.37
N SER A 251 -17.46 -8.52 -9.72
CA SER A 251 -17.14 -9.90 -10.04
C SER A 251 -16.86 -10.12 -11.53
N HIS A 252 -15.75 -10.80 -11.85
CA HIS A 252 -15.71 -11.72 -12.99
C HIS A 252 -16.80 -12.75 -12.77
N LEU A 253 -18.06 -12.41 -13.03
CA LEU A 253 -19.13 -13.37 -12.87
C LEU A 253 -18.90 -14.54 -13.82
N MET A 254 -18.14 -14.36 -14.92
CA MET A 254 -17.74 -15.44 -15.79
C MET A 254 -16.41 -15.09 -16.49
N ALA A 255 -15.28 -15.08 -15.76
CA ALA A 255 -14.13 -15.74 -16.39
C ALA A 255 -14.65 -17.15 -16.69
N PRO A 256 -14.55 -17.65 -17.93
CA PRO A 256 -15.03 -18.98 -18.20
C PRO A 256 -14.29 -19.89 -17.18
N ILE A 257 -15.08 -20.62 -16.39
CA ILE A 257 -14.72 -21.36 -15.17
C ILE A 257 -13.21 -21.67 -15.12
N PRO A 258 -12.45 -21.36 -14.07
CA PRO A 258 -11.01 -21.68 -13.99
C PRO A 258 -10.71 -23.05 -14.62
N GLY A 259 -10.02 -23.04 -15.78
CA GLY A 259 -9.78 -24.21 -16.63
C GLY A 259 -10.42 -24.21 -18.04
N THR A 260 -11.37 -23.34 -18.39
CA THR A 260 -12.09 -23.46 -19.67
C THR A 260 -11.24 -23.25 -20.92
N MET A 261 -10.29 -22.30 -20.97
CA MET A 261 -9.50 -22.08 -22.20
C MET A 261 -8.85 -23.38 -22.67
N SER A 262 -8.31 -24.16 -21.73
CA SER A 262 -7.74 -25.44 -22.07
C SER A 262 -8.79 -26.52 -22.38
N PHE A 263 -9.92 -26.56 -21.68
CA PHE A 263 -11.00 -27.50 -22.02
C PHE A 263 -11.59 -27.20 -23.42
N ASP A 264 -11.76 -25.93 -23.77
CA ASP A 264 -12.20 -25.46 -25.08
C ASP A 264 -11.17 -25.82 -26.17
N ALA A 265 -9.87 -25.63 -25.88
CA ALA A 265 -8.79 -26.05 -26.79
C ALA A 265 -8.81 -27.57 -27.07
N TYR A 266 -9.11 -28.39 -26.06
CA TYR A 266 -9.29 -29.84 -26.23
C TYR A 266 -10.53 -30.19 -27.05
N TYR A 267 -11.60 -29.40 -26.93
CA TYR A 267 -12.83 -29.61 -27.69
C TYR A 267 -12.59 -29.40 -29.19
N ILE A 268 -11.90 -28.33 -29.57
CA ILE A 268 -11.58 -28.03 -30.97
C ILE A 268 -10.48 -28.93 -31.57
N THR A 269 -9.80 -29.71 -30.72
CA THR A 269 -8.76 -30.68 -31.10
C THR A 269 -9.07 -32.10 -30.62
N ASN A 270 -10.34 -32.52 -30.74
CA ASN A 270 -10.76 -33.85 -30.32
C ASN A 270 -10.01 -34.96 -31.10
N PRO A 271 -9.34 -35.91 -30.42
CA PRO A 271 -8.58 -36.97 -31.07
C PRO A 271 -9.42 -37.86 -32.00
N ASN A 272 -10.73 -37.97 -31.77
CA ASN A 272 -11.63 -38.76 -32.62
C ASN A 272 -11.84 -38.12 -34.00
N ASP A 273 -11.59 -36.82 -34.12
CA ASP A 273 -11.71 -36.09 -35.39
C ASP A 273 -10.40 -36.07 -36.18
N ALA A 274 -9.32 -36.62 -35.61
CA ALA A 274 -8.00 -36.65 -36.23
C ALA A 274 -8.02 -37.43 -37.55
N THR A 275 -7.48 -36.81 -38.60
CA THR A 275 -7.28 -37.46 -39.90
C THR A 275 -5.93 -38.18 -39.97
N HIS A 276 -4.97 -37.74 -39.15
CA HIS A 276 -3.64 -38.33 -39.06
C HIS A 276 -3.29 -38.58 -37.59
N VAL A 277 -2.97 -39.82 -37.27
CA VAL A 277 -2.57 -40.23 -35.90
C VAL A 277 -1.18 -40.82 -35.96
N ALA A 278 -0.24 -40.31 -35.16
CA ALA A 278 1.11 -40.86 -35.12
C ALA A 278 1.10 -42.27 -34.50
N ALA A 279 1.91 -43.17 -35.06
CA ALA A 279 2.14 -44.50 -34.52
C ALA A 279 2.89 -44.41 -33.18
N THR A 280 2.60 -45.32 -32.25
CA THR A 280 3.34 -45.43 -30.98
C THR A 280 4.80 -45.81 -31.23
N GLY A 281 5.73 -45.19 -30.51
CA GLY A 281 7.18 -45.33 -30.74
C GLY A 281 7.80 -44.06 -31.33
N GLU A 282 9.06 -44.15 -31.74
CA GLU A 282 9.83 -43.04 -32.32
C GLU A 282 9.74 -43.04 -33.84
N GLY A 283 9.50 -41.86 -34.44
CA GLY A 283 9.44 -41.70 -35.90
C GLY A 283 9.74 -40.28 -36.36
N ALA A 284 10.22 -40.14 -37.60
CA ALA A 284 10.43 -38.84 -38.25
C ALA A 284 9.11 -38.33 -38.84
N TRP A 285 8.84 -37.02 -38.76
CA TRP A 285 7.65 -36.41 -39.36
C TRP A 285 7.60 -36.67 -40.87
N SER A 286 8.77 -36.61 -41.52
CA SER A 286 8.94 -36.83 -42.97
C SER A 286 8.77 -38.29 -43.41
N ASP A 287 8.70 -39.26 -42.49
CA ASP A 287 8.48 -40.67 -42.82
C ASP A 287 6.97 -40.99 -42.82
N PRO A 288 6.38 -41.42 -43.97
CA PRO A 288 4.98 -41.83 -44.01
C PRO A 288 4.64 -42.94 -43.00
N ALA A 289 5.59 -43.81 -42.64
CA ALA A 289 5.36 -44.90 -41.69
C ALA A 289 5.10 -44.41 -40.25
N THR A 290 5.47 -43.17 -39.93
CA THR A 290 5.13 -42.52 -38.65
C THR A 290 3.63 -42.30 -38.50
N TRP A 291 2.89 -42.21 -39.62
CA TRP A 291 1.50 -41.79 -39.63
C TRP A 291 0.54 -42.95 -39.96
N GLY A 292 -0.52 -43.08 -39.19
CA GLY A 292 -1.62 -44.00 -39.47
C GLY A 292 -2.22 -43.70 -40.85
N GLY A 293 -2.21 -44.69 -41.74
CA GLY A 293 -2.60 -44.52 -43.15
C GLY A 293 -1.42 -44.39 -44.12
N ASN A 294 -0.19 -44.29 -43.61
CA ASN A 294 1.05 -44.19 -44.40
C ASN A 294 1.08 -42.96 -45.33
N GLU A 295 0.60 -41.83 -44.82
CA GLU A 295 0.51 -40.53 -45.50
C GLU A 295 0.99 -39.43 -44.55
N ILE A 296 1.85 -38.53 -45.04
CA ILE A 296 2.39 -37.41 -44.25
C ILE A 296 1.31 -36.32 -44.16
N PRO A 297 1.09 -35.71 -42.98
CA PRO A 297 0.11 -34.64 -42.82
C PRO A 297 0.33 -33.47 -43.79
N GLY A 298 -0.73 -33.10 -44.52
CA GLY A 298 -0.75 -31.99 -45.48
C GLY A 298 -1.93 -31.03 -45.27
N ALA A 299 -2.44 -30.46 -46.37
CA ALA A 299 -3.51 -29.45 -46.34
C ALA A 299 -4.76 -29.92 -45.56
N GLY A 300 -5.18 -29.12 -44.58
CA GLY A 300 -6.38 -29.39 -43.77
C GLY A 300 -6.26 -30.59 -42.83
N ALA A 301 -5.06 -31.14 -42.62
CA ALA A 301 -4.86 -32.26 -41.71
C ALA A 301 -5.22 -31.88 -40.27
N ARG A 302 -5.90 -32.80 -39.56
CA ARG A 302 -6.12 -32.76 -38.11
C ARG A 302 -5.24 -33.84 -37.49
N ILE A 303 -4.16 -33.40 -36.86
CA ILE A 303 -3.02 -34.23 -36.48
C ILE A 303 -3.10 -34.53 -34.99
N TYR A 304 -2.91 -35.79 -34.62
CA TYR A 304 -2.87 -36.24 -33.23
C TYR A 304 -1.62 -37.09 -32.97
N ILE A 305 -0.81 -36.65 -32.01
CA ILE A 305 0.34 -37.40 -31.49
C ILE A 305 -0.09 -37.97 -30.12
N PRO A 306 -0.47 -39.26 -30.03
CA PRO A 306 -0.95 -39.86 -28.79
C PRO A 306 0.17 -40.06 -27.77
N GLU A 307 -0.21 -40.28 -26.51
CA GLU A 307 0.71 -40.73 -25.46
C GLU A 307 1.50 -41.97 -25.92
N GLY A 308 2.82 -41.97 -25.70
CA GLY A 308 3.73 -43.03 -26.15
C GLY A 308 4.23 -42.91 -27.59
N ALA A 309 3.76 -41.94 -28.38
CA ALA A 309 4.38 -41.55 -29.64
C ALA A 309 5.41 -40.43 -29.43
N VAL A 310 6.54 -40.53 -30.11
CA VAL A 310 7.62 -39.54 -30.12
C VAL A 310 7.95 -39.20 -31.57
N VAL A 311 7.63 -37.98 -31.99
CA VAL A 311 7.83 -37.55 -33.38
C VAL A 311 8.96 -36.53 -33.44
N ARG A 312 9.94 -36.76 -34.33
CA ARG A 312 10.95 -35.75 -34.68
C ARG A 312 10.44 -34.92 -35.86
N PHE A 313 10.20 -33.62 -35.67
CA PHE A 313 9.82 -32.71 -36.74
C PHE A 313 11.03 -32.28 -37.56
N ASP A 314 11.14 -32.81 -38.77
CA ASP A 314 12.30 -32.67 -39.66
C ASP A 314 11.91 -32.20 -41.07
N ALA A 315 10.84 -31.41 -41.15
CA ALA A 315 10.21 -31.05 -42.41
C ALA A 315 10.04 -29.52 -42.58
N GLN A 316 9.85 -29.12 -43.84
CA GLN A 316 9.35 -27.81 -44.22
C GLN A 316 8.02 -28.00 -44.95
N MET A 317 6.92 -27.69 -44.26
CA MET A 317 5.57 -27.87 -44.78
C MET A 317 5.27 -26.81 -45.84
N SER A 318 4.75 -27.23 -47.00
CA SER A 318 4.23 -26.32 -48.04
C SER A 318 2.75 -26.00 -47.85
N GLU A 319 2.01 -26.88 -47.17
CA GLU A 319 0.57 -26.81 -47.00
C GLU A 319 0.19 -26.54 -45.54
N MET A 320 -0.95 -25.89 -45.31
CA MET A 320 -1.45 -25.54 -43.98
C MET A 320 -2.26 -26.69 -43.37
N ALA A 321 -1.82 -27.22 -42.22
CA ALA A 321 -2.62 -28.14 -41.41
C ALA A 321 -3.67 -27.39 -40.58
N GLN A 322 -4.80 -28.05 -40.29
CA GLN A 322 -5.89 -27.44 -39.51
C GLN A 322 -5.59 -27.47 -38.00
N THR A 323 -5.25 -28.64 -37.45
CA THR A 323 -4.95 -28.77 -36.02
C THR A 323 -3.80 -29.73 -35.77
N LEU A 324 -3.07 -29.50 -34.67
CA LEU A 324 -2.07 -30.39 -34.13
C LEU A 324 -2.28 -30.54 -32.62
N ARG A 325 -2.66 -31.73 -32.16
CA ARG A 325 -2.71 -32.09 -30.75
C ARG A 325 -1.56 -33.01 -30.36
N ILE A 326 -0.87 -32.68 -29.27
CA ILE A 326 0.32 -33.38 -28.78
C ILE A 326 0.05 -33.89 -27.37
N ASP A 327 -0.31 -35.17 -27.23
CA ASP A 327 -0.40 -35.87 -25.95
C ASP A 327 0.83 -36.79 -25.71
N GLY A 328 1.62 -37.06 -26.77
CA GLY A 328 2.95 -37.69 -26.72
C GLY A 328 4.08 -36.66 -26.69
N ALA A 329 5.08 -36.82 -27.55
CA ALA A 329 6.18 -35.86 -27.68
C ALA A 329 6.43 -35.46 -29.13
N LEU A 330 6.71 -34.16 -29.34
CA LEU A 330 7.14 -33.59 -30.62
C LEU A 330 8.43 -32.79 -30.42
N PHE A 331 9.49 -33.20 -31.09
CA PHE A 331 10.82 -32.59 -30.99
C PHE A 331 11.28 -32.08 -32.34
N PHE A 332 11.59 -30.79 -32.46
CA PHE A 332 12.09 -30.23 -33.71
C PHE A 332 13.54 -30.65 -33.95
N ALA A 333 13.88 -30.88 -35.21
CA ALA A 333 15.25 -31.02 -35.63
C ALA A 333 16.03 -29.74 -35.29
N THR A 334 17.16 -29.89 -34.59
CA THR A 334 18.04 -28.78 -34.18
C THR A 334 19.16 -28.52 -35.19
N ASP A 335 19.29 -29.40 -36.18
CA ASP A 335 20.42 -29.52 -37.11
C ASP A 335 20.05 -29.27 -38.58
N GLN A 336 18.86 -28.70 -38.83
CA GLN A 336 18.36 -28.33 -40.17
C GLN A 336 17.22 -27.32 -40.07
N ASP A 337 16.96 -26.61 -41.17
CA ASP A 337 15.81 -25.69 -41.26
C ASP A 337 14.49 -26.47 -41.21
N THR A 338 13.56 -25.98 -40.39
CA THR A 338 12.21 -26.55 -40.23
C THR A 338 11.15 -25.46 -40.37
N GLU A 339 10.03 -25.79 -41.00
CA GLU A 339 8.89 -24.89 -41.15
C GLU A 339 7.58 -25.66 -40.93
N MET A 340 6.87 -25.34 -39.85
CA MET A 340 5.55 -25.87 -39.56
C MET A 340 4.47 -24.86 -39.96
N ARG A 341 3.49 -25.30 -40.74
CA ARG A 341 2.33 -24.49 -41.13
C ARG A 341 1.08 -25.12 -40.55
N VAL A 342 0.54 -24.52 -39.51
CA VAL A 342 -0.62 -25.07 -38.79
C VAL A 342 -1.48 -23.95 -38.21
N GLU A 343 -2.80 -24.14 -38.24
CA GLU A 343 -3.73 -23.18 -37.69
C GLU A 343 -3.77 -23.18 -36.16
N THR A 344 -3.89 -24.35 -35.51
CA THR A 344 -3.92 -24.44 -34.04
C THR A 344 -3.09 -25.61 -33.52
N ILE A 345 -2.21 -25.32 -32.55
CA ILE A 345 -1.42 -26.31 -31.80
C ILE A 345 -1.94 -26.38 -30.38
N VAL A 346 -2.20 -27.60 -29.89
CA VAL A 346 -2.57 -27.88 -28.51
C VAL A 346 -1.63 -28.92 -27.91
N VAL A 347 -0.86 -28.54 -26.89
CA VAL A 347 -0.03 -29.47 -26.11
C VAL A 347 -0.86 -29.94 -24.92
N GLY A 348 -1.14 -31.24 -24.86
CA GLY A 348 -1.90 -31.84 -23.77
C GLY A 348 -1.12 -31.86 -22.45
N GLY A 349 -1.81 -32.08 -21.32
CA GLY A 349 -1.20 -31.98 -19.98
C GLY A 349 -0.04 -32.93 -19.69
N VAL A 350 0.08 -34.04 -20.41
CA VAL A 350 1.25 -34.95 -20.37
C VAL A 350 2.15 -34.80 -21.61
N GLY A 351 1.72 -34.00 -22.58
CA GLY A 351 2.39 -33.80 -23.85
C GLY A 351 3.65 -32.95 -23.71
N LYS A 352 4.56 -33.12 -24.68
CA LYS A 352 5.83 -32.38 -24.75
C LYS A 352 6.03 -31.79 -26.13
N LEU A 353 6.31 -30.49 -26.18
CA LEU A 353 6.76 -29.82 -27.40
C LEU A 353 8.12 -29.19 -27.15
N HIS A 354 9.16 -29.67 -27.83
CA HIS A 354 10.50 -29.07 -27.79
C HIS A 354 10.89 -28.52 -29.15
N ILE A 355 11.20 -27.22 -29.19
CA ILE A 355 11.79 -26.51 -30.33
C ILE A 355 13.19 -26.10 -29.90
N GLY A 356 14.09 -27.09 -29.89
CA GLY A 356 15.32 -27.03 -29.10
C GLY A 356 15.05 -27.17 -27.60
N ASP A 357 16.12 -27.41 -26.85
CA ASP A 357 16.13 -27.42 -25.39
C ASP A 357 17.47 -26.85 -24.87
N GLU A 358 17.63 -26.77 -23.55
CA GLU A 358 18.80 -26.18 -22.91
C GLU A 358 20.11 -26.94 -23.22
N ALA A 359 20.02 -28.23 -23.56
CA ALA A 359 21.17 -29.06 -23.92
C ALA A 359 21.46 -29.05 -25.43
N ALA A 360 20.43 -28.84 -26.25
CA ALA A 360 20.47 -28.82 -27.71
C ALA A 360 19.55 -27.72 -28.24
N PRO A 361 19.98 -26.44 -28.20
CA PRO A 361 19.24 -25.36 -28.84
C PRO A 361 19.17 -25.55 -30.35
N ILE A 362 18.25 -24.84 -31.03
CA ILE A 362 18.26 -24.79 -32.50
C ILE A 362 19.59 -24.21 -32.97
N GLY A 363 20.33 -24.97 -33.76
CA GLY A 363 21.69 -24.63 -34.16
C GLY A 363 21.78 -23.28 -34.87
N ASP A 364 22.89 -22.58 -34.66
CA ASP A 364 23.16 -21.22 -35.13
C ASP A 364 22.94 -20.98 -36.64
N ALA A 365 23.11 -22.02 -37.45
CA ALA A 365 22.97 -21.98 -38.90
C ALA A 365 21.54 -22.25 -39.39
N PHE A 366 20.64 -22.66 -38.50
CA PHE A 366 19.31 -23.17 -38.85
C PHE A 366 18.21 -22.34 -38.21
N THR A 367 17.05 -22.35 -38.86
CA THR A 367 15.82 -21.69 -38.40
C THR A 367 14.73 -22.71 -38.14
N ALA A 368 14.06 -22.60 -37.00
CA ALA A 368 12.81 -23.29 -36.71
C ALA A 368 11.65 -22.29 -36.79
N ARG A 369 10.81 -22.42 -37.82
CA ARG A 369 9.69 -21.51 -38.07
C ARG A 369 8.35 -22.21 -37.85
N LEU A 370 7.45 -21.54 -37.14
CA LEU A 370 6.04 -21.90 -37.03
C LEU A 370 5.21 -20.74 -37.60
N LEU A 371 4.46 -21.02 -38.66
CA LEU A 371 3.65 -20.06 -39.38
C LEU A 371 2.16 -20.35 -39.16
N PHE A 372 1.44 -19.34 -38.70
CA PHE A 372 0.01 -19.41 -38.39
C PHE A 372 -0.78 -18.54 -39.36
N PRO A 373 -1.91 -19.05 -39.89
CA PRO A 373 -2.73 -18.33 -40.84
C PRO A 373 -3.54 -17.21 -40.19
N THR A 374 -3.67 -16.10 -40.91
CA THR A 374 -4.54 -14.96 -40.57
C THR A 374 -5.65 -14.75 -41.59
N GLU A 375 -5.72 -15.57 -42.65
CA GLU A 375 -6.79 -15.44 -43.63
C GLU A 375 -8.14 -15.91 -43.07
N GLY A 376 -9.15 -15.05 -43.22
CA GLY A 376 -10.54 -15.36 -42.93
C GLY A 376 -10.92 -15.23 -41.45
N ARG A 377 -12.23 -15.27 -41.19
CA ARG A 377 -12.76 -15.22 -39.82
C ARG A 377 -12.66 -16.60 -39.17
N ILE A 378 -12.48 -16.64 -37.85
CA ILE A 378 -12.60 -17.89 -37.08
C ILE A 378 -14.02 -18.44 -37.24
N ASP A 379 -14.14 -19.74 -37.51
CA ASP A 379 -15.42 -20.44 -37.58
C ASP A 379 -15.97 -20.62 -36.16
N THR A 380 -16.93 -19.77 -35.79
CA THR A 380 -17.57 -19.80 -34.47
C THR A 380 -18.50 -20.99 -34.26
N GLN A 381 -18.81 -21.79 -35.29
CA GLN A 381 -19.55 -23.05 -35.12
C GLN A 381 -18.62 -24.15 -34.59
N TRP A 382 -17.39 -24.19 -35.09
CA TRP A 382 -16.35 -25.10 -34.62
C TRP A 382 -15.72 -24.60 -33.31
N ASP A 383 -15.40 -23.31 -33.25
CA ASP A 383 -14.72 -22.66 -32.13
C ASP A 383 -15.58 -21.52 -31.53
N PRO A 384 -16.63 -21.85 -30.76
CA PRO A 384 -17.53 -20.86 -30.16
C PRO A 384 -16.86 -20.01 -29.06
N ALA A 385 -15.77 -20.51 -28.48
CA ALA A 385 -15.00 -19.82 -27.45
C ALA A 385 -13.90 -18.92 -28.04
N LEU A 386 -13.70 -18.95 -29.36
CA LEU A 386 -12.64 -18.25 -30.07
C LEU A 386 -11.28 -18.57 -29.42
N VAL A 387 -10.91 -19.84 -29.26
CA VAL A 387 -9.62 -20.29 -28.69
C VAL A 387 -8.62 -20.79 -29.75
N SER A 388 -9.02 -21.02 -30.99
CA SER A 388 -8.11 -21.01 -32.15
C SER A 388 -7.74 -19.56 -32.49
N ARG A 389 -6.77 -19.19 -33.31
CA ARG A 389 -5.62 -19.91 -33.87
C ARG A 389 -4.40 -19.65 -32.98
N GLY A 390 -3.34 -20.43 -33.14
CA GLY A 390 -2.09 -20.25 -32.38
C GLY A 390 -1.70 -21.47 -31.55
N LEU A 391 -1.01 -21.26 -30.43
CA LEU A 391 -0.45 -22.32 -29.59
C LEU A 391 -1.00 -22.26 -28.16
N ILE A 392 -1.58 -23.35 -27.70
CA ILE A 392 -2.09 -23.49 -26.34
C ILE A 392 -1.39 -24.68 -25.70
N SER A 393 -0.63 -24.46 -24.63
CA SER A 393 0.12 -25.51 -23.93
C SER A 393 -0.42 -25.75 -22.52
N ARG A 394 -0.90 -26.96 -22.25
CA ARG A 394 -1.05 -27.51 -20.90
C ARG A 394 0.16 -28.28 -20.42
N GLY A 395 0.95 -28.79 -21.36
CA GLY A 395 2.05 -29.71 -21.09
C GLY A 395 3.39 -28.99 -20.93
N GLU A 396 4.44 -29.76 -21.13
CA GLU A 396 5.81 -29.25 -21.13
C GLU A 396 6.09 -28.56 -22.46
N LEU A 397 6.58 -27.32 -22.38
CA LEU A 397 7.07 -26.57 -23.53
C LEU A 397 8.54 -26.19 -23.30
N ARG A 398 9.38 -26.53 -24.26
CA ARG A 398 10.76 -26.04 -24.36
C ARG A 398 10.95 -25.40 -25.73
N VAL A 399 11.45 -24.18 -25.72
CA VAL A 399 11.82 -23.44 -26.92
C VAL A 399 13.13 -22.79 -26.62
N VAL A 400 14.20 -23.19 -27.30
CA VAL A 400 15.53 -22.64 -27.07
C VAL A 400 16.21 -22.38 -28.41
N GLY A 401 16.27 -21.10 -28.76
CA GLY A 401 17.01 -20.60 -29.91
C GLY A 401 18.48 -20.35 -29.61
N ARG A 402 19.21 -19.89 -30.62
CA ARG A 402 20.60 -19.45 -30.46
C ARG A 402 20.67 -18.26 -29.49
N GLU A 403 21.78 -18.16 -28.77
CA GLU A 403 22.03 -17.03 -27.89
C GLU A 403 22.19 -15.73 -28.70
N VAL A 404 21.46 -14.68 -28.29
CA VAL A 404 21.51 -13.34 -28.88
C VAL A 404 21.38 -12.33 -27.75
N THR A 405 22.24 -11.30 -27.72
CA THR A 405 22.04 -10.13 -26.86
C THR A 405 20.77 -9.40 -27.30
N PRO A 406 19.67 -9.39 -26.52
CA PRO A 406 18.36 -8.94 -27.01
C PRO A 406 18.32 -7.45 -27.31
N TYR A 407 19.02 -6.65 -26.51
CA TYR A 407 19.25 -5.24 -26.71
C TYR A 407 20.57 -4.82 -26.05
N ALA A 408 21.14 -3.70 -26.47
CA ALA A 408 22.40 -3.17 -25.93
C ALA A 408 22.38 -1.64 -25.82
N ALA A 409 23.12 -1.11 -24.85
CA ALA A 409 23.27 0.32 -24.63
C ALA A 409 24.41 0.91 -25.47
N LEU A 410 24.20 2.12 -25.99
CA LEU A 410 25.20 2.89 -26.70
C LEU A 410 26.15 3.61 -25.74
N SER A 411 27.40 3.77 -26.18
CA SER A 411 28.43 4.55 -25.48
C SER A 411 28.57 5.96 -26.03
N VAL A 412 28.01 6.20 -27.22
CA VAL A 412 27.93 7.48 -27.90
C VAL A 412 26.52 7.61 -28.44
N ASP A 413 25.85 8.70 -28.08
CA ASP A 413 24.52 9.02 -28.57
C ASP A 413 24.54 9.26 -30.08
N PRO A 414 23.75 8.51 -30.87
CA PRO A 414 23.79 8.62 -32.31
C PRO A 414 22.89 9.76 -32.78
N MET A 415 23.40 10.52 -33.75
CA MET A 415 22.75 11.72 -34.26
C MET A 415 22.14 11.48 -35.63
N LYS A 416 21.25 12.38 -36.04
CA LYS A 416 20.65 12.34 -37.37
C LYS A 416 21.71 12.27 -38.48
N ASN A 417 21.47 11.38 -39.45
CA ASN A 417 22.35 10.99 -40.55
C ASN A 417 23.56 10.12 -40.16
N ASP A 418 23.81 9.84 -38.89
CA ASP A 418 24.84 8.87 -38.50
C ASP A 418 24.51 7.49 -39.07
N ARG A 419 25.56 6.70 -39.29
CA ARG A 419 25.45 5.31 -39.76
C ARG A 419 26.16 4.32 -38.87
N THR A 420 26.81 4.80 -37.81
CA THR A 420 27.64 3.99 -36.92
C THR A 420 27.09 4.08 -35.52
N LEU A 421 26.79 2.93 -34.94
CA LEU A 421 26.32 2.77 -33.57
C LEU A 421 27.48 2.19 -32.76
N GLN A 422 27.93 2.92 -31.73
CA GLN A 422 29.03 2.49 -30.87
C GLN A 422 28.48 2.01 -29.53
N PHE A 423 28.53 0.70 -29.29
CA PHE A 423 28.01 0.07 -28.08
C PHE A 423 29.00 0.09 -26.93
N GLN A 424 28.49 0.08 -25.69
CA GLN A 424 29.32 -0.07 -24.50
C GLN A 424 30.06 -1.41 -24.47
N GLN A 425 29.42 -2.46 -24.98
CA GLN A 425 29.97 -3.81 -25.08
C GLN A 425 29.63 -4.40 -26.46
N ALA A 426 30.47 -5.30 -26.97
CA ALA A 426 30.20 -5.97 -28.23
C ALA A 426 28.97 -6.91 -28.07
N PRO A 427 27.93 -6.76 -28.92
CA PRO A 427 26.74 -7.59 -28.80
C PRO A 427 27.02 -9.04 -29.25
N ILE A 428 26.44 -10.00 -28.52
CA ILE A 428 26.57 -11.44 -28.81
C ILE A 428 25.49 -11.84 -29.82
N GLY A 429 25.87 -12.63 -30.83
CA GLY A 429 24.93 -13.27 -31.76
C GLY A 429 24.31 -12.36 -32.84
N TRP A 430 24.65 -11.07 -32.86
CA TRP A 430 24.21 -10.12 -33.90
C TRP A 430 24.91 -10.41 -35.23
N ARG A 431 24.20 -10.27 -36.35
CA ARG A 431 24.67 -10.58 -37.70
C ARG A 431 24.35 -9.48 -38.70
N VAL A 432 25.15 -9.38 -39.76
CA VAL A 432 24.84 -8.55 -40.92
C VAL A 432 23.48 -8.97 -41.49
N GLY A 433 22.60 -8.00 -41.74
CA GLY A 433 21.22 -8.20 -42.16
C GLY A 433 20.22 -8.34 -41.01
N ASP A 434 20.64 -8.36 -39.74
CA ASP A 434 19.69 -8.29 -38.62
C ASP A 434 18.97 -6.94 -38.59
N GLU A 435 17.70 -6.97 -38.19
CA GLU A 435 16.86 -5.81 -37.98
C GLU A 435 17.03 -5.30 -36.55
N LEU A 436 17.29 -4.00 -36.43
CA LEU A 436 17.45 -3.30 -35.17
C LEU A 436 16.40 -2.21 -35.03
N VAL A 437 16.05 -1.91 -33.77
CA VAL A 437 15.27 -0.72 -33.43
C VAL A 437 16.03 0.12 -32.42
N ILE A 438 16.25 1.38 -32.77
CA ILE A 438 16.86 2.37 -31.90
C ILE A 438 15.75 3.02 -31.09
N ALA A 439 15.91 3.02 -29.76
CA ALA A 439 14.95 3.60 -28.84
C ALA A 439 14.79 5.11 -29.07
N GLY A 440 13.55 5.58 -29.07
CA GLY A 440 13.24 6.99 -29.21
C GLY A 440 13.54 7.79 -27.93
N THR A 441 13.90 9.05 -28.06
CA THR A 441 14.25 9.93 -26.92
C THR A 441 13.27 11.09 -26.73
N ASN A 442 12.25 11.20 -27.57
CA ASN A 442 11.34 12.35 -27.63
C ASN A 442 9.87 11.95 -27.35
N PRO A 443 9.29 12.33 -26.19
CA PRO A 443 7.92 12.00 -25.77
C PRO A 443 6.82 12.74 -26.55
N ILE A 444 7.16 13.68 -27.43
CA ILE A 444 6.20 14.44 -28.25
C ILE A 444 6.38 14.22 -29.76
N GLY A 445 7.43 13.49 -30.15
CA GLY A 445 7.65 13.08 -31.52
C GLY A 445 6.65 12.01 -31.97
N ALA A 446 6.44 11.91 -33.28
CA ALA A 446 5.63 10.82 -33.84
C ALA A 446 6.29 9.48 -33.53
N ASP A 447 5.53 8.53 -32.99
CA ASP A 447 6.03 7.22 -32.55
C ASP A 447 7.27 7.31 -31.65
N PHE A 448 7.36 8.39 -30.86
CA PHE A 448 8.47 8.73 -29.97
C PHE A 448 9.85 8.85 -30.66
N GLU A 449 9.86 8.90 -32.00
CA GLU A 449 11.05 8.93 -32.85
C GLU A 449 11.91 7.65 -32.75
N SER A 450 11.33 6.50 -32.36
CA SER A 450 12.02 5.21 -32.53
C SER A 450 12.21 4.89 -34.01
N GLU A 451 13.36 4.34 -34.41
CA GLU A 451 13.65 4.04 -35.81
C GLU A 451 14.20 2.63 -36.07
N HIS A 452 13.73 2.01 -37.16
CA HIS A 452 14.16 0.69 -37.63
C HIS A 452 15.34 0.83 -38.59
N VAL A 453 16.37 0.00 -38.39
CA VAL A 453 17.57 -0.02 -39.22
C VAL A 453 18.08 -1.45 -39.43
N THR A 454 18.82 -1.67 -40.51
CA THR A 454 19.42 -2.98 -40.83
C THR A 454 20.93 -2.91 -40.66
N ILE A 455 21.53 -3.96 -40.09
CA ILE A 455 22.99 -4.07 -39.95
C ILE A 455 23.66 -4.27 -41.32
N ALA A 456 24.56 -3.36 -41.68
CA ALA A 456 25.43 -3.47 -42.85
C ALA A 456 26.79 -4.13 -42.55
N SER A 457 27.40 -3.82 -41.40
CA SER A 457 28.65 -4.45 -40.94
C SER A 457 28.81 -4.39 -39.42
N ILE A 458 29.63 -5.28 -38.87
CA ILE A 458 29.96 -5.35 -37.44
C ILE A 458 31.47 -5.43 -37.27
N GLU A 459 32.04 -4.53 -36.47
CA GLU A 459 33.47 -4.51 -36.11
C GLU A 459 33.59 -4.33 -34.59
N GLY A 460 33.69 -5.45 -33.86
CA GLY A 460 33.73 -5.43 -32.38
C GLY A 460 32.43 -4.86 -31.80
N ASN A 461 32.54 -3.75 -31.06
CA ASN A 461 31.40 -3.03 -30.48
C ASN A 461 30.86 -1.89 -31.39
N VAL A 462 31.32 -1.81 -32.63
CA VAL A 462 30.82 -0.84 -33.62
C VAL A 462 29.97 -1.56 -34.66
N VAL A 463 28.71 -1.12 -34.80
CA VAL A 463 27.78 -1.62 -35.81
C VAL A 463 27.52 -0.51 -36.83
N THR A 464 27.69 -0.80 -38.11
CA THR A 464 27.31 0.11 -39.20
C THR A 464 25.97 -0.29 -39.77
N VAL A 465 25.06 0.66 -39.96
CA VAL A 465 23.72 0.44 -40.52
C VAL A 465 23.63 0.86 -42.00
N GLU A 466 22.68 0.28 -42.73
CA GLU A 466 22.51 0.49 -44.18
C GLU A 466 22.15 1.94 -44.54
N THR A 467 21.28 2.57 -43.76
CA THR A 467 20.77 3.93 -43.98
C THR A 467 21.20 4.88 -42.86
N GLY A 468 21.32 6.17 -43.17
CA GLY A 468 21.55 7.19 -42.14
C GLY A 468 20.33 7.39 -41.26
N LEU A 469 20.55 7.65 -39.97
CA LEU A 469 19.48 7.86 -39.00
C LEU A 469 18.60 9.06 -39.35
N GLN A 470 17.32 9.00 -38.99
CA GLN A 470 16.36 10.06 -39.29
C GLN A 470 16.23 11.09 -38.16
N TYR A 471 16.50 10.66 -36.93
CA TYR A 471 16.34 11.46 -35.72
C TYR A 471 17.64 11.56 -34.93
N ASN A 472 17.68 12.49 -33.98
CA ASN A 472 18.72 12.51 -32.96
C ASN A 472 18.24 11.61 -31.81
N HIS A 473 19.15 10.81 -31.26
CA HIS A 473 18.88 9.98 -30.10
C HIS A 473 19.87 10.34 -28.99
N ASP A 474 19.76 11.55 -28.47
CA ASP A 474 20.61 12.07 -27.39
C ASP A 474 19.97 11.88 -26.03
N ALA A 475 20.80 11.42 -25.08
CA ALA A 475 20.47 11.39 -23.67
C ALA A 475 20.92 12.70 -23.00
N PRO A 476 20.33 13.08 -21.85
CA PRO A 476 20.73 14.28 -21.14
C PRO A 476 22.22 14.30 -20.76
N ASP A 477 22.90 15.39 -21.16
CA ASP A 477 24.32 15.61 -20.89
C ASP A 477 24.66 15.60 -19.39
N GLY A 478 25.80 14.98 -19.04
CA GLY A 478 26.35 15.01 -17.68
C GLY A 478 25.75 14.01 -16.70
N TYR A 479 24.78 13.19 -17.14
CA TYR A 479 24.14 12.16 -16.31
C TYR A 479 24.67 10.74 -16.54
N GLY A 480 25.41 10.51 -17.64
CA GLY A 480 25.90 9.18 -18.00
C GLY A 480 24.79 8.21 -18.43
N PHE A 481 23.64 8.72 -18.85
CA PHE A 481 22.55 7.93 -19.40
C PHE A 481 22.90 7.43 -20.81
N SER A 482 22.17 6.44 -21.30
CA SER A 482 22.44 5.82 -22.60
C SER A 482 21.17 5.43 -23.32
N VAL A 483 21.19 5.58 -24.64
CA VAL A 483 20.15 5.08 -25.53
C VAL A 483 20.37 3.59 -25.80
N HIS A 484 19.26 2.86 -25.91
CA HIS A 484 19.26 1.40 -26.11
C HIS A 484 18.86 1.05 -27.55
N VAL A 485 19.41 -0.04 -28.06
CA VAL A 485 19.08 -0.59 -29.39
C VAL A 485 18.72 -2.05 -29.25
N ALA A 486 17.53 -2.43 -29.71
CA ALA A 486 17.04 -3.80 -29.70
C ALA A 486 17.42 -4.54 -31.00
N ASN A 487 17.74 -5.82 -30.91
CA ASN A 487 17.85 -6.72 -32.06
C ASN A 487 16.62 -7.64 -32.10
N LEU A 488 15.90 -7.59 -33.23
CA LEU A 488 14.61 -8.25 -33.41
C LEU A 488 14.73 -9.69 -33.94
N ASN A 489 15.92 -10.12 -34.36
CA ASN A 489 16.13 -11.38 -35.05
C ASN A 489 16.37 -12.54 -34.07
N ARG A 490 15.61 -13.63 -34.25
CA ARG A 490 15.84 -14.93 -33.59
C ARG A 490 15.70 -16.06 -34.60
N ASN A 491 16.38 -17.19 -34.34
CA ASN A 491 16.31 -18.37 -35.21
C ASN A 491 15.17 -19.32 -34.85
N VAL A 492 14.45 -19.08 -33.74
CA VAL A 492 13.13 -19.67 -33.50
C VAL A 492 12.06 -18.60 -33.70
N GLN A 493 11.09 -18.88 -34.57
CA GLN A 493 10.15 -17.89 -35.07
C GLN A 493 8.71 -18.39 -35.00
N PHE A 494 7.86 -17.70 -34.23
CA PHE A 494 6.41 -17.83 -34.27
C PHE A 494 5.85 -16.63 -35.03
N LEU A 495 5.31 -16.87 -36.22
CA LEU A 495 4.89 -15.81 -37.14
C LEU A 495 3.41 -15.97 -37.52
N ALA A 496 2.67 -14.87 -37.47
CA ALA A 496 1.48 -14.73 -38.31
C ALA A 496 1.91 -14.65 -39.80
N ASP A 497 1.16 -15.26 -40.71
CA ASP A 497 1.44 -15.18 -42.15
C ASP A 497 1.30 -13.77 -42.72
N ASP A 498 0.43 -12.95 -42.14
CA ASP A 498 0.36 -11.51 -42.32
C ASP A 498 0.30 -10.81 -40.93
N PRO A 499 1.43 -10.27 -40.43
CA PRO A 499 1.47 -9.51 -39.18
C PRO A 499 0.61 -8.25 -39.17
N SER A 500 0.17 -7.76 -40.33
CA SER A 500 -0.69 -6.59 -40.47
C SER A 500 -2.18 -6.92 -40.44
N ALA A 501 -2.53 -8.21 -40.41
CA ALA A 501 -3.92 -8.67 -40.41
C ALA A 501 -4.73 -8.03 -39.26
N PRO A 502 -6.06 -7.85 -39.43
CA PRO A 502 -6.95 -7.40 -38.36
C PRO A 502 -6.81 -8.26 -37.10
N ALA A 503 -6.90 -7.63 -35.92
CA ALA A 503 -6.70 -8.30 -34.64
C ALA A 503 -7.52 -9.60 -34.49
N GLN A 504 -8.78 -9.59 -34.94
CA GLN A 504 -9.72 -10.73 -34.85
C GLN A 504 -9.26 -11.99 -35.58
N GLN A 505 -8.27 -11.89 -36.46
CA GLN A 505 -7.76 -12.98 -37.28
C GLN A 505 -6.42 -13.53 -36.78
N ARG A 506 -5.78 -12.86 -35.82
CA ARG A 506 -4.42 -13.16 -35.39
C ARG A 506 -4.32 -14.40 -34.50
N PRO A 507 -3.17 -15.10 -34.53
CA PRO A 507 -2.85 -16.15 -33.58
C PRO A 507 -2.53 -15.58 -32.19
N HIS A 508 -2.52 -16.43 -31.18
CA HIS A 508 -2.08 -16.10 -29.82
C HIS A 508 -1.34 -17.29 -29.19
N ILE A 509 -0.61 -17.05 -28.11
CA ILE A 509 0.06 -18.11 -27.34
C ILE A 509 -0.43 -18.05 -25.89
N ALA A 510 -0.86 -19.20 -25.36
CA ALA A 510 -1.25 -19.35 -23.98
C ALA A 510 -0.62 -20.59 -23.33
N PHE A 511 -0.02 -20.41 -22.16
CA PHE A 511 0.47 -21.46 -21.28
C PHE A 511 -0.53 -21.62 -20.14
N THR A 512 -1.11 -22.79 -19.99
CA THR A 512 -2.23 -23.04 -19.07
C THR A 512 -1.86 -24.15 -18.09
N GLU A 513 -2.23 -24.01 -16.82
CA GLU A 513 -2.15 -25.04 -15.76
C GLU A 513 -0.75 -25.55 -15.35
N SER A 514 0.22 -25.58 -16.27
CA SER A 514 1.57 -26.10 -16.04
C SER A 514 2.60 -24.97 -16.00
N PRO A 515 3.41 -24.88 -14.93
CA PRO A 515 4.55 -23.95 -14.86
C PRO A 515 5.75 -24.45 -15.67
N ASN A 516 5.71 -25.67 -16.23
CA ASN A 516 6.85 -26.31 -16.90
C ASN A 516 7.07 -25.78 -18.33
N VAL A 517 7.38 -24.48 -18.43
CA VAL A 517 7.53 -23.74 -19.68
C VAL A 517 8.84 -22.97 -19.64
N LEU A 518 9.64 -23.14 -20.70
CA LEU A 518 10.78 -22.30 -21.02
C LEU A 518 10.65 -21.86 -22.47
N VAL A 519 10.66 -20.54 -22.70
CA VAL A 519 10.83 -19.95 -24.03
C VAL A 519 12.02 -19.01 -23.98
N GLU A 520 13.06 -19.36 -24.70
CA GLU A 520 14.33 -18.67 -24.72
C GLU A 520 14.77 -18.33 -26.15
N ASN A 521 15.10 -17.06 -26.39
CA ASN A 521 15.59 -16.54 -27.66
C ASN A 521 14.64 -16.84 -28.85
N ALA A 522 13.34 -16.62 -28.67
CA ALA A 522 12.34 -16.75 -29.74
C ALA A 522 11.76 -15.39 -30.19
N ARG A 523 11.41 -15.30 -31.47
CA ARG A 523 10.70 -14.16 -32.08
C ARG A 523 9.22 -14.50 -32.22
N VAL A 524 8.36 -13.61 -31.75
CA VAL A 524 6.91 -13.72 -31.82
C VAL A 524 6.37 -12.46 -32.51
N GLU A 525 5.85 -12.58 -33.72
CA GLU A 525 5.43 -11.42 -34.53
C GLU A 525 4.01 -11.58 -35.06
N GLY A 526 3.20 -10.53 -34.91
CA GLY A 526 1.81 -10.52 -35.38
C GLY A 526 0.86 -11.33 -34.49
N PHE A 527 1.28 -11.64 -33.25
CA PHE A 527 0.49 -12.38 -32.28
C PHE A 527 -0.28 -11.46 -31.33
N GLY A 528 -1.34 -12.03 -30.75
CA GLY A 528 -2.32 -11.33 -29.94
C GLY A 528 -3.53 -10.98 -30.78
N ARG A 529 -4.71 -11.25 -30.23
CA ARG A 529 -6.02 -11.01 -30.85
C ARG A 529 -6.94 -10.16 -29.98
N THR A 530 -6.72 -10.11 -28.66
CA THR A 530 -7.43 -9.15 -27.81
C THR A 530 -6.96 -7.75 -28.19
N ASP A 531 -7.81 -6.95 -28.81
CA ASP A 531 -7.53 -5.60 -29.26
C ASP A 531 -7.77 -4.62 -28.10
N LYS A 532 -6.69 -4.09 -27.51
CA LYS A 532 -6.75 -3.12 -26.42
C LYS A 532 -7.09 -1.70 -26.90
N SER A 533 -7.16 -1.45 -28.20
CA SER A 533 -7.71 -0.19 -28.71
C SER A 533 -9.25 -0.12 -28.60
N GLN A 534 -9.93 -1.24 -28.33
CA GLN A 534 -11.39 -1.34 -28.21
C GLN A 534 -11.80 -2.00 -26.89
N ASP A 535 -13.03 -1.76 -26.43
CA ASP A 535 -13.57 -2.43 -25.24
C ASP A 535 -13.62 -3.96 -25.47
N VAL A 536 -13.30 -4.76 -24.43
CA VAL A 536 -13.39 -6.24 -24.51
C VAL A 536 -14.83 -6.72 -24.57
N THR A 537 -15.04 -7.88 -25.20
CA THR A 537 -16.39 -8.42 -25.48
C THR A 537 -16.47 -9.91 -25.10
N ASP A 538 -16.22 -10.22 -23.84
CA ASP A 538 -16.07 -11.60 -23.38
C ASP A 538 -17.36 -12.41 -23.48
N PRO A 539 -17.26 -13.71 -23.83
CA PRO A 539 -18.41 -14.58 -23.80
C PRO A 539 -18.94 -14.73 -22.37
N ILE A 540 -20.26 -14.78 -22.23
CA ILE A 540 -20.95 -14.86 -20.95
C ILE A 540 -21.81 -16.12 -20.88
N VAL A 541 -21.87 -16.78 -19.72
CA VAL A 541 -22.79 -17.90 -19.50
C VAL A 541 -24.06 -17.37 -18.87
N VAL A 542 -25.19 -17.50 -19.58
CA VAL A 542 -26.52 -17.11 -19.10
C VAL A 542 -27.37 -18.35 -18.99
N ASP A 543 -27.83 -18.67 -17.77
CA ASP A 543 -28.66 -19.84 -17.45
C ASP A 543 -28.01 -21.18 -17.89
N GLY A 544 -26.68 -21.28 -17.76
CA GLY A 544 -25.91 -22.47 -18.13
C GLY A 544 -25.59 -22.58 -19.62
N VAL A 545 -25.96 -21.59 -20.43
CA VAL A 545 -25.68 -21.54 -21.87
C VAL A 545 -24.63 -20.46 -22.17
N LEU A 546 -23.54 -20.84 -22.83
CA LEU A 546 -22.54 -19.90 -23.32
C LEU A 546 -23.15 -19.03 -24.43
N ARG A 547 -23.10 -17.72 -24.26
CA ARG A 547 -23.47 -16.72 -25.25
C ARG A 547 -22.23 -15.93 -25.64
N SER A 548 -22.07 -15.67 -26.93
CA SER A 548 -20.98 -14.82 -27.41
C SER A 548 -21.15 -13.39 -26.88
N GLY A 549 -20.04 -12.79 -26.42
CA GLY A 549 -19.99 -11.38 -26.05
C GLY A 549 -19.65 -10.47 -27.23
N GLY A 550 -19.10 -11.03 -28.31
CA GLY A 550 -18.56 -10.30 -29.46
C GLY A 550 -17.29 -10.98 -30.02
N GLU A 551 -16.45 -10.21 -30.72
CA GLU A 551 -15.26 -10.70 -31.44
C GLU A 551 -13.92 -10.30 -30.80
N ASN A 552 -13.96 -9.58 -29.68
CA ASN A 552 -12.79 -9.10 -28.93
C ASN A 552 -12.70 -9.72 -27.52
N PRO A 553 -12.63 -11.06 -27.37
CA PRO A 553 -12.50 -11.69 -26.06
C PRO A 553 -11.13 -11.37 -25.44
N ARG A 554 -11.06 -11.30 -24.11
CA ARG A 554 -9.81 -11.19 -23.36
C ARG A 554 -8.96 -12.47 -23.47
N ALA A 555 -7.75 -12.41 -22.93
CA ALA A 555 -6.84 -13.55 -22.80
C ALA A 555 -6.24 -14.11 -24.12
N ARG A 556 -6.32 -13.37 -25.23
CA ARG A 556 -5.67 -13.74 -26.51
C ARG A 556 -4.46 -12.84 -26.74
N TYR A 557 -3.38 -13.08 -26.03
CA TYR A 557 -2.18 -12.23 -26.01
C TYR A 557 -0.98 -12.90 -26.71
N ALA A 558 0.12 -12.15 -26.89
CA ALA A 558 1.25 -12.67 -27.65
C ALA A 558 2.01 -13.79 -26.92
N LEU A 559 2.32 -13.62 -25.63
CA LEU A 559 2.88 -14.64 -24.73
C LEU A 559 2.19 -14.54 -23.36
N HIS A 560 1.43 -15.57 -22.97
CA HIS A 560 0.51 -15.49 -21.84
C HIS A 560 0.61 -16.70 -20.91
N PHE A 561 1.10 -16.52 -19.69
CA PHE A 561 0.89 -17.48 -18.60
C PHE A 561 -0.48 -17.29 -18.00
N HIS A 562 -1.32 -18.31 -18.06
CA HIS A 562 -2.73 -18.30 -17.69
C HIS A 562 -2.99 -19.39 -16.65
N HIS A 563 -2.95 -19.04 -15.36
CA HIS A 563 -3.20 -19.94 -14.23
C HIS A 563 -2.27 -21.16 -14.15
N THR A 564 -0.95 -20.96 -14.28
CA THR A 564 0.07 -22.03 -14.29
C THR A 564 0.60 -22.45 -12.91
N ALA A 565 -0.25 -22.39 -11.87
CA ALA A 565 0.03 -22.75 -10.47
C ALA A 565 1.03 -21.82 -9.74
N ARG A 566 0.52 -20.92 -8.89
CA ARG A 566 1.32 -19.98 -8.07
C ARG A 566 2.02 -20.61 -6.87
N ASP A 567 1.64 -21.85 -6.53
CA ASP A 567 2.24 -22.68 -5.49
C ASP A 567 3.33 -23.61 -6.04
N ALA A 568 3.68 -23.47 -7.32
CA ALA A 568 4.77 -24.22 -7.94
C ALA A 568 6.12 -23.92 -7.28
N GLU A 569 6.99 -24.93 -7.19
CA GLU A 569 8.35 -24.77 -6.67
C GLU A 569 9.23 -23.90 -7.59
N THR A 570 8.95 -23.87 -8.90
CA THR A 570 9.74 -23.16 -9.91
C THR A 570 8.84 -22.34 -10.84
N PRO A 571 9.28 -21.14 -11.25
CA PRO A 571 8.52 -20.30 -12.17
C PRO A 571 8.55 -20.86 -13.60
N GLY A 572 7.54 -20.51 -14.41
CA GLY A 572 7.68 -20.54 -15.86
C GLY A 572 8.62 -19.43 -16.34
N VAL A 573 9.38 -19.65 -17.40
CA VAL A 573 10.47 -18.74 -17.80
C VAL A 573 10.32 -18.26 -19.24
N LEU A 574 10.38 -16.94 -19.44
CA LEU A 574 10.53 -16.31 -20.75
C LEU A 574 11.80 -15.47 -20.75
N ARG A 575 12.81 -15.85 -21.56
CA ARG A 575 14.10 -15.16 -21.60
C ARG A 575 14.54 -14.76 -23.00
N GLY A 576 15.05 -13.54 -23.19
CA GLY A 576 15.71 -13.17 -24.46
C GLY A 576 14.77 -13.08 -25.68
N ASN A 577 13.45 -13.15 -25.47
CA ASN A 577 12.47 -13.21 -26.54
C ASN A 577 12.17 -11.81 -27.10
N VAL A 578 11.53 -11.79 -28.28
CA VAL A 578 11.03 -10.55 -28.88
C VAL A 578 9.55 -10.72 -29.24
N VAL A 579 8.71 -9.81 -28.78
CA VAL A 579 7.30 -9.66 -29.20
C VAL A 579 7.15 -8.39 -30.02
N ILE A 580 6.56 -8.50 -31.22
CA ILE A 580 6.41 -7.39 -32.16
C ILE A 580 4.94 -7.23 -32.58
N GLY A 581 4.41 -6.02 -32.43
CA GLY A 581 3.17 -5.59 -33.06
C GLY A 581 1.90 -6.19 -32.49
N SER A 582 1.84 -6.48 -31.17
CA SER A 582 0.64 -7.03 -30.57
C SER A 582 -0.49 -5.99 -30.48
N PRO A 583 -1.74 -6.30 -30.90
CA PRO A 583 -2.87 -5.36 -30.81
C PRO A 583 -3.43 -5.26 -29.38
N GLY A 584 -2.92 -6.07 -28.46
CA GLY A 584 -3.20 -6.03 -27.03
C GLY A 584 -1.93 -6.31 -26.27
N TRP A 585 -2.05 -6.88 -25.07
CA TRP A 585 -0.88 -7.11 -24.23
C TRP A 585 0.18 -8.03 -24.86
N GLY A 586 1.45 -7.69 -24.65
CA GLY A 586 2.59 -8.43 -25.18
C GLY A 586 2.89 -9.67 -24.34
N TYR A 587 3.53 -9.45 -23.19
CA TYR A 587 3.86 -10.47 -22.20
C TYR A 587 2.92 -10.39 -21.00
N VAL A 588 2.30 -11.51 -20.63
CA VAL A 588 1.27 -11.53 -19.58
C VAL A 588 1.54 -12.65 -18.58
N ILE A 589 1.61 -12.27 -17.30
CA ILE A 589 1.48 -13.18 -16.16
C ILE A 589 0.08 -12.99 -15.61
N HIS A 590 -0.72 -14.06 -15.60
CA HIS A 590 -2.08 -14.04 -15.09
C HIS A 590 -2.30 -15.20 -14.14
N SER A 591 -2.51 -14.89 -12.85
CA SER A 591 -2.69 -15.87 -11.78
C SER A 591 -1.59 -16.94 -11.75
N SER A 592 -0.35 -16.55 -12.03
CA SER A 592 0.79 -17.45 -12.28
C SER A 592 2.05 -17.05 -11.50
N TYR A 593 3.01 -17.98 -11.42
CA TYR A 593 4.40 -17.73 -11.00
C TYR A 593 5.33 -17.80 -12.21
N ALA A 594 5.94 -16.67 -12.59
CA ALA A 594 6.80 -16.60 -13.78
C ALA A 594 7.98 -15.62 -13.65
N GLU A 595 9.04 -15.90 -14.41
CA GLU A 595 10.22 -15.06 -14.60
C GLU A 595 10.28 -14.59 -16.05
N LEU A 596 10.30 -13.27 -16.25
CA LEU A 596 10.52 -12.64 -17.54
C LEU A 596 11.83 -11.87 -17.50
N ASP A 597 12.85 -12.36 -18.19
CA ASP A 597 14.19 -11.80 -18.17
C ASP A 597 14.70 -11.42 -19.57
N ASN A 598 15.25 -10.22 -19.73
CA ASN A 598 15.94 -9.84 -20.97
C ASN A 598 15.07 -9.89 -22.24
N ASN A 599 13.76 -9.68 -22.13
CA ASN A 599 12.85 -9.71 -23.29
C ASN A 599 12.67 -8.32 -23.90
N VAL A 600 12.31 -8.27 -25.19
CA VAL A 600 11.98 -7.06 -25.93
C VAL A 600 10.51 -7.08 -26.34
N ALA A 601 9.78 -6.00 -26.07
CA ALA A 601 8.44 -5.77 -26.57
C ALA A 601 8.44 -4.50 -27.44
N LEU A 602 7.97 -4.60 -28.68
CA LEU A 602 7.93 -3.51 -29.64
C LEU A 602 6.52 -3.34 -30.22
N ASP A 603 6.07 -2.09 -30.34
CA ASP A 603 4.80 -1.71 -30.97
C ASP A 603 3.59 -2.43 -30.38
N VAL A 604 3.58 -2.57 -29.06
CA VAL A 604 2.49 -3.20 -28.32
C VAL A 604 1.39 -2.18 -28.03
N VAL A 605 0.15 -2.51 -28.37
CA VAL A 605 -1.03 -1.71 -28.01
C VAL A 605 -1.57 -2.14 -26.63
N GLY A 606 -1.80 -1.19 -25.75
CA GLY A 606 -2.22 -1.43 -24.38
C GLY A 606 -1.06 -1.43 -23.40
N ALA A 607 -0.40 -2.57 -23.18
CA ALA A 607 0.74 -2.68 -22.27
C ALA A 607 1.71 -3.78 -22.72
N ALA A 608 3.02 -3.47 -22.72
CA ALA A 608 4.05 -4.41 -23.17
C ALA A 608 4.23 -5.61 -22.20
N PHE A 609 4.23 -5.35 -20.89
CA PHE A 609 4.38 -6.36 -19.84
C PHE A 609 3.26 -6.21 -18.81
N VAL A 610 2.62 -7.31 -18.42
CA VAL A 610 1.40 -7.28 -17.58
C VAL A 610 1.38 -8.32 -16.48
N GLY A 611 0.94 -7.89 -15.29
CA GLY A 611 0.39 -8.72 -14.21
C GLY A 611 -1.11 -8.46 -14.09
N GLU A 612 -1.93 -9.45 -14.45
CA GLU A 612 -3.36 -9.22 -14.80
C GLU A 612 -4.29 -9.05 -13.62
N ASP A 613 -4.17 -9.82 -12.54
CA ASP A 613 -5.28 -10.02 -11.59
C ASP A 613 -4.95 -9.66 -10.14
N GLY A 614 -3.66 -9.44 -9.85
CA GLY A 614 -3.14 -8.91 -8.61
C GLY A 614 -2.55 -9.94 -7.65
N ASN A 615 -2.76 -11.23 -7.91
CA ASN A 615 -2.23 -12.34 -7.13
C ASN A 615 -0.98 -12.98 -7.75
N GLU A 616 -0.49 -12.48 -8.88
CA GLU A 616 0.70 -12.99 -9.54
C GLU A 616 1.96 -12.77 -8.70
N ILE A 617 2.89 -13.70 -8.84
CA ILE A 617 4.20 -13.63 -8.19
C ILE A 617 5.31 -13.84 -9.21
N GLY A 618 6.49 -13.30 -8.94
CA GLY A 618 7.67 -13.55 -9.75
C GLY A 618 8.56 -12.33 -9.93
N VAL A 619 9.26 -12.29 -11.05
CA VAL A 619 10.18 -11.21 -11.39
C VAL A 619 10.12 -10.88 -12.88
N MET A 620 10.13 -9.59 -13.18
CA MET A 620 10.43 -9.08 -14.51
C MET A 620 11.74 -8.29 -14.41
N SER A 621 12.81 -8.80 -15.03
CA SER A 621 14.13 -8.18 -14.96
C SER A 621 14.71 -7.87 -16.33
N ARG A 622 15.38 -6.72 -16.45
CA ARG A 622 16.13 -6.34 -17.67
C ARG A 622 15.30 -6.44 -18.94
N ASN A 623 14.00 -6.17 -18.91
CA ASN A 623 13.20 -6.18 -20.12
C ASN A 623 13.16 -4.80 -20.76
N LEU A 624 13.05 -4.74 -22.08
CA LEU A 624 12.95 -3.51 -22.85
C LEU A 624 11.58 -3.39 -23.53
N ALA A 625 10.82 -2.36 -23.18
CA ALA A 625 9.60 -1.98 -23.89
C ALA A 625 9.86 -0.76 -24.78
N LEU A 626 9.52 -0.87 -26.05
CA LEU A 626 9.67 0.17 -27.06
C LEU A 626 8.31 0.52 -27.69
N ASN A 627 7.99 1.80 -27.77
CA ASN A 627 6.83 2.33 -28.50
C ASN A 627 5.51 1.67 -28.07
N ALA A 628 5.21 1.74 -26.77
CA ALA A 628 3.94 1.27 -26.22
C ALA A 628 2.81 2.27 -26.56
N ARG A 629 1.81 1.80 -27.31
CA ARG A 629 0.69 2.59 -27.85
C ARG A 629 -0.60 2.23 -27.15
N GLY A 630 -1.65 3.05 -27.22
CA GLY A 630 -2.92 2.69 -26.61
C GLY A 630 -4.05 3.67 -26.88
N TYR A 631 -5.16 3.45 -26.19
CA TYR A 631 -6.28 4.38 -26.20
C TYR A 631 -5.94 5.61 -25.35
N ASP A 632 -5.67 6.73 -26.02
CA ASP A 632 -5.45 8.02 -25.38
C ASP A 632 -6.78 8.59 -24.87
N ALA A 633 -7.10 8.32 -23.61
CA ALA A 633 -8.20 8.94 -22.89
C ALA A 633 -7.84 10.32 -22.32
N GLY A 634 -6.62 10.82 -22.58
CA GLY A 634 -6.00 11.94 -21.90
C GLY A 634 -5.40 11.57 -20.53
N LEU A 635 -4.39 12.33 -20.10
CA LEU A 635 -3.60 12.09 -18.88
C LEU A 635 -4.40 12.07 -17.56
N GLN A 636 -5.65 12.58 -17.54
CA GLN A 636 -6.49 12.66 -16.33
C GLN A 636 -7.54 11.54 -16.22
N GLN A 637 -7.95 10.92 -17.33
CA GLN A 637 -8.91 9.79 -17.28
C GLN A 637 -8.24 8.42 -17.47
N GLY A 638 -6.95 8.41 -17.85
CA GLY A 638 -6.10 7.27 -18.22
C GLY A 638 -6.66 5.88 -17.91
N PRO A 639 -6.32 5.28 -16.74
CA PRO A 639 -6.66 3.90 -16.42
C PRO A 639 -8.14 3.67 -16.05
N LEU A 640 -8.91 4.72 -15.75
CA LEU A 640 -10.30 4.60 -15.30
C LEU A 640 -11.31 4.66 -16.45
N ALA A 641 -10.87 5.07 -17.65
CA ALA A 641 -11.73 5.31 -18.80
C ALA A 641 -12.56 4.09 -19.25
N ARG A 642 -12.12 2.86 -18.92
CA ARG A 642 -12.81 1.60 -19.28
C ARG A 642 -13.34 0.81 -18.08
N ILE A 643 -13.49 1.47 -16.93
CA ILE A 643 -14.30 0.95 -15.82
C ILE A 643 -15.76 1.38 -16.06
N LYS A 644 -16.50 0.61 -16.87
CA LYS A 644 -17.91 0.89 -17.20
C LYS A 644 -18.81 -0.26 -16.77
N ALA A 645 -20.00 0.07 -16.26
CA ALA A 645 -21.07 -0.88 -15.99
C ALA A 645 -21.74 -1.30 -17.31
N VAL A 646 -21.71 -2.59 -17.61
CA VAL A 646 -22.27 -3.23 -18.81
C VAL A 646 -23.40 -4.18 -18.40
N PRO A 647 -24.56 -4.15 -19.07
CA PRO A 647 -25.65 -5.09 -18.79
C PRO A 647 -25.18 -6.55 -18.88
N ILE A 648 -25.59 -7.40 -17.92
CA ILE A 648 -25.34 -8.84 -17.97
C ILE A 648 -26.10 -9.48 -19.13
N ASP A 649 -27.32 -9.03 -19.42
CA ASP A 649 -28.04 -9.36 -20.64
C ASP A 649 -28.55 -8.07 -21.29
N PRO A 650 -28.05 -7.68 -22.47
CA PRO A 650 -28.54 -6.50 -23.18
C PRO A 650 -30.03 -6.57 -23.54
N GLN A 651 -30.61 -7.79 -23.59
CA GLN A 651 -32.03 -8.04 -23.89
C GLN A 651 -32.89 -8.16 -22.62
N ASP A 652 -32.28 -8.29 -21.43
CA ASP A 652 -32.97 -8.40 -20.13
C ASP A 652 -32.17 -7.69 -19.01
N LEU A 653 -32.40 -6.38 -18.88
CA LEU A 653 -31.76 -5.54 -17.87
C LEU A 653 -32.08 -5.94 -16.42
N SER A 654 -33.10 -6.78 -16.19
CA SER A 654 -33.42 -7.28 -14.83
C SER A 654 -32.35 -8.20 -14.26
N LYS A 655 -31.48 -8.74 -15.13
CA LYS A 655 -30.34 -9.58 -14.75
C LYS A 655 -29.16 -8.80 -14.17
N GLY A 656 -29.21 -7.46 -14.17
CA GLY A 656 -28.20 -6.59 -13.56
C GLY A 656 -27.06 -6.18 -14.51
N TYR A 657 -26.02 -5.57 -13.94
CA TYR A 657 -24.83 -5.07 -14.64
C TYR A 657 -23.56 -5.70 -14.05
N HIS A 658 -22.53 -5.85 -14.88
CA HIS A 658 -21.17 -6.19 -14.47
C HIS A 658 -20.22 -5.08 -14.94
N ASN A 659 -19.02 -4.96 -14.37
CA ASN A 659 -18.04 -4.00 -14.87
C ASN A 659 -17.07 -4.66 -15.86
N LEU A 660 -16.71 -3.95 -16.94
CA LEU A 660 -15.80 -4.43 -17.98
C LEU A 660 -14.39 -4.74 -17.45
N HIS A 661 -13.86 -3.87 -16.58
CA HIS A 661 -12.50 -3.97 -16.01
C HIS A 661 -11.43 -4.24 -17.07
N ASP A 662 -11.51 -3.50 -18.17
CA ASP A 662 -10.49 -3.54 -19.20
C ASP A 662 -9.38 -2.57 -18.81
N PHE A 663 -8.32 -3.06 -18.16
CA PHE A 663 -7.18 -2.27 -17.70
C PHE A 663 -5.98 -2.35 -18.66
N GLY A 664 -4.95 -1.55 -18.40
CA GLY A 664 -3.68 -1.60 -19.12
C GLY A 664 -3.84 -1.33 -20.62
N HIS A 665 -4.71 -0.41 -21.02
CA HIS A 665 -5.08 -0.15 -22.42
C HIS A 665 -4.49 1.15 -23.00
N ASN A 666 -3.79 1.96 -22.19
CA ASN A 666 -3.38 3.33 -22.54
C ASN A 666 -1.98 3.45 -23.14
N GLY A 667 -1.25 2.35 -23.34
CA GLY A 667 0.12 2.35 -23.88
C GLY A 667 1.18 2.41 -22.80
N HIS A 668 1.11 1.48 -21.85
CA HIS A 668 2.07 1.33 -20.76
C HIS A 668 3.26 0.45 -21.18
N GLY A 669 4.45 0.73 -20.63
CA GLY A 669 5.53 -0.27 -20.67
C GLY A 669 5.17 -1.48 -19.81
N PHE A 670 4.85 -1.22 -18.55
CA PHE A 670 4.49 -2.22 -17.55
C PHE A 670 3.16 -1.85 -16.88
N TRP A 671 2.25 -2.82 -16.75
CA TRP A 671 1.00 -2.66 -16.02
C TRP A 671 0.80 -3.80 -15.02
N LEU A 672 0.79 -3.49 -13.73
CA LEU A 672 0.68 -4.48 -12.66
C LEU A 672 -0.53 -4.18 -11.77
N GLN A 673 -1.44 -5.15 -11.63
CA GLN A 673 -2.56 -5.04 -10.67
C GLN A 673 -2.22 -5.57 -9.26
N GLY A 674 -1.00 -6.09 -9.09
CA GLY A 674 -0.58 -6.81 -7.89
C GLY A 674 0.80 -6.42 -7.37
N PRO A 675 1.07 -6.71 -6.09
CA PRO A 675 2.32 -6.36 -5.43
C PRO A 675 3.41 -7.43 -5.60
N GLY A 676 3.06 -8.67 -6.00
CA GLY A 676 3.94 -9.84 -5.90
C GLY A 676 5.00 -10.01 -7.00
N ILE A 677 5.02 -9.14 -8.02
CA ILE A 677 6.01 -9.17 -9.10
C ILE A 677 7.08 -8.10 -8.84
N ALA A 678 8.33 -8.55 -8.72
CA ALA A 678 9.49 -7.67 -8.63
C ALA A 678 9.82 -7.07 -10.02
N LEU A 679 10.02 -5.75 -10.09
CA LEU A 679 10.51 -5.05 -11.27
C LEU A 679 11.95 -4.57 -11.06
N VAL A 680 12.89 -5.16 -11.79
CA VAL A 680 14.33 -4.91 -11.60
C VAL A 680 15.01 -4.56 -12.93
N GLU A 681 15.70 -3.42 -12.99
CA GLU A 681 16.55 -3.03 -14.14
C GLU A 681 15.82 -3.03 -15.50
N ASN A 682 14.49 -2.89 -15.52
CA ASN A 682 13.75 -2.81 -16.78
C ASN A 682 13.93 -1.43 -17.41
N ILE A 683 13.73 -1.36 -18.72
CA ILE A 683 13.83 -0.13 -19.50
C ILE A 683 12.56 0.05 -20.32
N VAL A 684 12.00 1.25 -20.29
CA VAL A 684 10.90 1.65 -21.18
C VAL A 684 11.33 2.88 -21.96
N SER A 685 11.19 2.82 -23.28
CA SER A 685 11.33 3.97 -24.17
C SER A 685 10.09 4.12 -25.03
N GLY A 686 9.52 5.32 -25.06
CA GLY A 686 8.35 5.60 -25.88
C GLY A 686 7.10 4.94 -25.32
N SER A 687 6.37 5.67 -24.48
CA SER A 687 5.11 5.22 -23.89
C SER A 687 4.09 6.33 -23.92
N LEU A 688 2.91 6.02 -24.46
CA LEU A 688 1.79 6.96 -24.60
C LEU A 688 1.14 7.29 -23.25
N SER A 689 1.35 6.45 -22.24
CA SER A 689 0.88 6.64 -20.86
C SER A 689 2.07 6.58 -19.88
N SER A 690 1.90 5.94 -18.73
CA SER A 690 2.98 5.65 -17.79
C SER A 690 3.90 4.54 -18.31
N ALA A 691 5.21 4.73 -18.18
CA ALA A 691 6.17 3.66 -18.43
C ALA A 691 5.95 2.48 -17.47
N TYR A 692 5.67 2.77 -16.20
CA TYR A 692 5.33 1.79 -15.17
C TYR A 692 4.04 2.20 -14.46
N GLY A 693 3.04 1.31 -14.44
CA GLY A 693 1.79 1.52 -13.73
C GLY A 693 1.48 0.41 -12.74
N TYR A 694 1.34 0.77 -11.47
CA TYR A 694 0.79 -0.09 -10.43
C TYR A 694 -0.66 0.32 -10.11
N PHE A 695 -1.57 -0.64 -10.19
CA PHE A 695 -2.99 -0.47 -9.89
C PHE A 695 -3.46 -1.54 -8.91
N THR A 696 -3.07 -1.41 -7.64
CA THR A 696 -3.31 -2.44 -6.62
C THR A 696 -4.71 -2.34 -6.01
N ALA A 697 -5.75 -2.43 -6.85
CA ALA A 697 -7.15 -2.34 -6.43
C ALA A 697 -7.99 -3.56 -6.84
N SER A 698 -7.35 -4.72 -6.99
CA SER A 698 -8.09 -5.96 -7.26
C SER A 698 -8.95 -6.36 -6.06
N ASP A 699 -10.27 -6.43 -6.26
CA ASP A 699 -11.20 -7.10 -5.35
C ASP A 699 -11.55 -8.53 -5.80
N ARG A 700 -11.07 -8.92 -6.99
CA ARG A 700 -11.27 -10.23 -7.61
C ARG A 700 -10.44 -11.28 -6.92
N ASN A 701 -9.15 -10.97 -6.73
CA ASN A 701 -8.19 -11.87 -6.13
C ASN A 701 -7.59 -11.23 -4.90
N LYS A 702 -7.40 -12.07 -3.88
CA LYS A 702 -6.60 -11.74 -2.71
C LYS A 702 -5.16 -12.18 -2.98
N PHE A 703 -4.22 -11.54 -2.28
CA PHE A 703 -2.83 -11.97 -2.26
C PHE A 703 -2.67 -13.08 -1.22
N ASP A 704 -2.17 -14.24 -1.66
CA ASP A 704 -2.05 -15.42 -0.80
C ASP A 704 -1.01 -15.17 0.31
N ALA A 705 -1.38 -15.43 1.57
CA ALA A 705 -0.54 -15.09 2.73
C ALA A 705 0.78 -15.87 2.76
N VAL A 706 0.82 -17.05 2.14
CA VAL A 706 2.03 -17.86 1.99
C VAL A 706 3.10 -17.19 1.11
N ASN A 707 2.69 -16.22 0.28
CA ASN A 707 3.57 -15.50 -0.64
C ASN A 707 3.98 -14.11 -0.12
N LEU A 708 3.55 -13.73 1.08
CA LEU A 708 3.95 -12.47 1.71
C LEU A 708 5.40 -12.55 2.20
N ASP A 709 6.17 -11.51 1.92
CA ASP A 709 7.53 -11.39 2.46
C ASP A 709 7.50 -11.22 3.99
N ASP A 710 6.50 -10.50 4.52
CA ASP A 710 6.14 -10.47 5.94
C ASP A 710 4.79 -11.17 6.20
N PRO A 711 4.78 -12.40 6.76
CA PRO A 711 3.55 -13.11 7.10
C PRO A 711 2.67 -12.42 8.14
N THR A 712 3.20 -11.47 8.93
CA THR A 712 2.41 -10.77 9.95
C THR A 712 1.35 -9.86 9.34
N VAL A 713 1.59 -9.37 8.10
CA VAL A 713 0.61 -8.62 7.29
C VAL A 713 -0.69 -9.39 7.10
N ALA A 714 -0.70 -10.72 7.23
CA ALA A 714 -1.93 -11.50 7.13
C ALA A 714 -2.78 -11.56 8.41
N ALA A 715 -2.23 -11.22 9.58
CA ALA A 715 -2.82 -11.49 10.91
C ALA A 715 -3.52 -12.85 11.03
N GLY A 716 -2.87 -13.90 10.51
CA GLY A 716 -3.38 -15.28 10.57
C GLY A 716 -4.48 -15.62 9.55
N LYS A 717 -4.79 -14.74 8.60
CA LYS A 717 -5.64 -15.06 7.43
C LYS A 717 -4.84 -15.82 6.37
N ASP A 718 -5.52 -16.61 5.55
CA ASP A 718 -4.90 -17.34 4.43
C ASP A 718 -4.58 -16.43 3.23
N ALA A 719 -5.22 -15.26 3.14
CA ALA A 719 -4.99 -14.26 2.08
C ALA A 719 -5.48 -12.86 2.51
N VAL A 720 -4.89 -11.82 1.92
CA VAL A 720 -5.17 -10.40 2.19
C VAL A 720 -5.53 -9.62 0.92
N ALA A 721 -6.13 -8.44 1.03
CA ALA A 721 -6.38 -7.62 -0.16
C ALA A 721 -5.05 -7.14 -0.76
N VAL A 722 -4.97 -7.09 -2.10
CA VAL A 722 -3.72 -6.75 -2.79
C VAL A 722 -3.20 -5.34 -2.45
N SER A 723 -4.11 -4.42 -2.13
CA SER A 723 -3.79 -3.05 -1.70
C SER A 723 -3.09 -2.97 -0.35
N THR A 724 -3.11 -4.04 0.45
CA THR A 724 -2.51 -4.06 1.80
C THR A 724 -1.03 -4.40 1.81
N VAL A 725 -0.54 -4.99 0.71
CA VAL A 725 0.80 -5.55 0.63
C VAL A 725 1.72 -4.53 -0.05
N PRO A 726 2.89 -4.23 0.54
CA PRO A 726 3.90 -3.41 -0.12
C PRO A 726 4.31 -4.00 -1.46
N LEU A 727 4.69 -3.17 -2.43
CA LEU A 727 5.23 -3.67 -3.69
C LEU A 727 6.52 -4.45 -3.43
N LYS A 728 6.63 -5.67 -3.96
CA LYS A 728 7.72 -6.60 -3.68
C LYS A 728 9.10 -5.98 -3.90
N GLN A 729 9.31 -5.38 -5.07
CA GLN A 729 10.55 -4.67 -5.38
C GLN A 729 10.37 -3.79 -6.62
N PHE A 730 10.86 -2.55 -6.56
CA PHE A 730 11.06 -1.69 -7.73
C PHE A 730 12.45 -1.07 -7.64
N SER A 731 13.40 -1.57 -8.43
CA SER A 731 14.79 -1.15 -8.33
C SER A 731 15.53 -1.05 -9.67
N GLY A 732 16.27 0.04 -9.88
CA GLY A 732 17.14 0.22 -11.06
C GLY A 732 16.40 0.39 -12.39
N ASN A 733 15.07 0.56 -12.36
CA ASN A 733 14.27 0.71 -13.56
C ASN A 733 14.53 2.07 -14.23
N THR A 734 14.39 2.12 -15.54
CA THR A 734 14.62 3.32 -16.35
C THR A 734 13.47 3.58 -17.30
N SER A 735 12.99 4.82 -17.38
CA SER A 735 12.02 5.23 -18.40
C SER A 735 12.45 6.50 -19.11
N TYR A 736 12.28 6.55 -20.43
CA TYR A 736 12.48 7.77 -21.20
C TYR A 736 11.55 7.88 -22.40
N ALA A 737 11.42 9.10 -22.92
CA ALA A 737 10.45 9.42 -23.98
C ALA A 737 9.01 8.98 -23.63
N ALA A 738 8.63 9.07 -22.35
CA ALA A 738 7.32 8.64 -21.88
C ALA A 738 6.46 9.84 -21.48
N HIS A 739 5.14 9.73 -21.64
CA HIS A 739 4.22 10.74 -21.11
C HIS A 739 4.30 10.80 -19.58
N GLN A 740 4.28 9.66 -18.91
CA GLN A 740 4.52 9.56 -17.48
C GLN A 740 5.60 8.49 -17.20
N GLY A 741 6.41 8.68 -16.16
CA GLY A 741 7.39 7.68 -15.74
C GLY A 741 6.74 6.54 -14.96
N LEU A 742 6.43 6.79 -13.69
CA LEU A 742 5.83 5.84 -12.77
C LEU A 742 4.49 6.38 -12.25
N GLU A 743 3.46 5.55 -12.25
CA GLU A 743 2.22 5.80 -11.50
C GLU A 743 1.92 4.69 -10.50
N ILE A 744 1.44 5.06 -9.32
CA ILE A 744 1.01 4.12 -8.27
C ILE A 744 -0.39 4.50 -7.80
N TRP A 745 -1.28 3.53 -7.83
CA TRP A 745 -2.67 3.65 -7.42
C TRP A 745 -3.00 2.63 -6.33
N PHE A 746 -3.72 3.08 -5.29
CA PHE A 746 -4.33 2.22 -4.26
C PHE A 746 -3.36 1.38 -3.43
N SER A 747 -2.07 1.72 -3.42
CA SER A 747 -1.09 1.00 -2.62
C SER A 747 -1.12 1.53 -1.19
N GLN A 748 -1.44 0.65 -0.23
CA GLN A 748 -1.38 0.88 1.22
C GLN A 748 -2.11 2.13 1.74
N LEU A 749 -3.14 2.59 1.03
CA LEU A 749 -3.93 3.80 1.37
C LEU A 749 -4.53 3.80 2.78
N TYR A 750 -4.86 2.64 3.34
CA TYR A 750 -5.50 2.53 4.65
C TYR A 750 -4.79 1.57 5.60
N PHE A 751 -3.63 1.06 5.19
CA PHE A 751 -2.96 -0.04 5.88
C PHE A 751 -1.59 0.42 6.36
N PRO A 752 -1.38 0.52 7.69
CA PRO A 752 -0.06 0.74 8.25
C PRO A 752 0.79 -0.53 8.07
N GLY A 753 2.10 -0.37 7.93
CA GLY A 753 3.04 -1.48 7.75
C GLY A 753 4.34 -1.04 7.08
N ASP A 754 5.11 -2.01 6.59
CA ASP A 754 6.29 -1.76 5.77
C ASP A 754 5.97 -0.89 4.57
N SER A 755 6.87 0.01 4.19
CA SER A 755 6.63 0.93 3.07
C SER A 755 6.93 0.28 1.73
N THR A 756 6.13 0.61 0.72
CA THR A 756 6.50 0.38 -0.68
C THR A 756 7.76 1.19 -1.01
N LEU A 757 8.81 0.53 -1.48
CA LEU A 757 10.10 1.14 -1.78
C LEU A 757 10.34 1.21 -3.30
N ILE A 758 10.56 2.44 -3.78
CA ILE A 758 11.03 2.77 -5.13
C ILE A 758 12.50 3.20 -5.00
N ASP A 759 13.42 2.37 -5.49
CA ASP A 759 14.86 2.58 -5.29
C ASP A 759 15.59 2.75 -6.63
N ASN A 760 16.47 3.75 -6.72
CA ASN A 760 17.33 3.98 -7.89
C ASN A 760 16.54 4.02 -9.22
N TYR A 761 15.43 4.75 -9.24
CA TYR A 761 14.62 4.94 -10.44
C TYR A 761 15.18 6.08 -11.30
N THR A 762 15.30 5.85 -12.60
CA THR A 762 15.71 6.88 -13.55
C THR A 762 14.58 7.20 -14.53
N ALA A 763 14.15 8.46 -14.57
CA ALA A 763 13.20 8.96 -15.54
C ALA A 763 13.79 10.16 -16.26
N TRP A 764 13.80 10.19 -17.60
CA TRP A 764 14.26 11.36 -18.35
C TRP A 764 13.45 11.61 -19.62
N ASN A 765 13.40 12.88 -20.06
CA ASN A 765 12.50 13.31 -21.13
C ASN A 765 11.05 12.84 -20.91
N THR A 766 10.54 13.06 -19.70
CA THR A 766 9.15 12.75 -19.33
C THR A 766 8.31 14.02 -19.21
N ARG A 767 6.99 13.92 -19.38
CA ARG A 767 6.07 15.02 -19.03
C ARG A 767 5.85 15.07 -17.52
N ARG A 768 5.62 13.91 -16.90
CA ARG A 768 5.59 13.73 -15.45
C ARG A 768 6.45 12.54 -15.06
N ALA A 769 7.26 12.65 -14.02
CA ALA A 769 8.14 11.55 -13.66
C ALA A 769 7.46 10.54 -12.74
N VAL A 770 6.92 10.96 -11.60
CA VAL A 770 6.20 10.09 -10.65
C VAL A 770 4.84 10.69 -10.31
N GLN A 771 3.81 9.86 -10.33
CA GLN A 771 2.44 10.23 -9.98
C GLN A 771 1.87 9.25 -8.95
N LEU A 772 1.50 9.76 -7.78
CA LEU A 772 0.90 8.96 -6.72
C LEU A 772 -0.59 9.31 -6.61
N PHE A 773 -1.42 8.28 -6.63
CA PHE A 773 -2.87 8.42 -6.53
C PHE A 773 -3.40 7.48 -5.47
N TYR A 774 -4.20 8.00 -4.53
CA TYR A 774 -4.91 7.15 -3.58
C TYR A 774 -3.99 6.14 -2.89
N SER A 775 -2.79 6.54 -2.46
CA SER A 775 -1.77 5.62 -1.93
C SER A 775 -1.11 6.17 -0.66
N GLY A 776 -0.68 5.27 0.22
CA GLY A 776 -0.02 5.57 1.49
C GLY A 776 1.30 4.82 1.64
N ASN A 777 2.15 5.22 2.59
CA ASN A 777 3.38 4.49 2.98
C ASN A 777 4.33 4.23 1.80
N ILE A 778 4.68 5.29 1.05
CA ILE A 778 5.54 5.20 -0.13
C ILE A 778 6.91 5.84 0.17
N ASN A 779 7.99 5.11 -0.05
CA ASN A 779 9.36 5.63 0.01
C ASN A 779 9.98 5.63 -1.39
N ILE A 780 10.47 6.78 -1.84
CA ILE A 780 11.19 6.94 -3.11
C ILE A 780 12.58 7.45 -2.78
N ARG A 781 13.61 6.72 -3.21
CA ARG A 781 14.99 7.10 -2.92
C ARG A 781 15.97 6.96 -4.07
N ASN A 782 17.09 7.69 -3.99
CA ASN A 782 18.21 7.63 -4.92
C ASN A 782 17.81 7.78 -6.40
N SER A 783 16.70 8.46 -6.68
CA SER A 783 16.09 8.48 -8.00
C SER A 783 16.38 9.78 -8.73
N THR A 784 16.62 9.70 -10.04
CA THR A 784 16.88 10.85 -10.91
C THR A 784 15.73 11.04 -11.88
N LEU A 785 15.03 12.16 -11.74
CA LEU A 785 13.80 12.51 -12.45
C LEU A 785 14.06 13.78 -13.27
N LEU A 786 14.09 13.66 -14.60
CA LEU A 786 14.34 14.75 -15.52
C LEU A 786 13.14 14.95 -16.46
N GLY A 787 12.58 16.16 -16.44
CA GLY A 787 11.50 16.56 -17.33
C GLY A 787 12.01 16.89 -18.73
N HIS A 788 11.10 16.94 -19.69
CA HIS A 788 11.42 17.32 -21.05
C HIS A 788 11.67 18.83 -21.19
N LEU A 789 12.88 19.24 -21.59
CA LEU A 789 13.31 20.64 -21.60
C LEU A 789 12.46 21.55 -22.50
N ASP A 790 12.03 21.10 -23.68
CA ASP A 790 11.17 21.94 -24.54
C ASP A 790 9.78 22.17 -23.94
N LEU A 791 9.28 21.18 -23.20
CA LEU A 791 7.99 21.28 -22.53
C LEU A 791 8.09 22.16 -21.28
N PHE A 792 9.20 22.05 -20.56
CA PHE A 792 9.54 22.88 -19.42
C PHE A 792 9.66 24.36 -19.80
N SER A 793 10.37 24.67 -20.89
CA SER A 793 10.60 26.04 -21.36
C SER A 793 9.37 26.70 -22.02
N ASN A 794 8.36 25.92 -22.40
CA ASN A 794 7.17 26.40 -23.08
C ASN A 794 6.09 26.89 -22.09
N PRO A 795 5.71 28.18 -22.09
CA PRO A 795 4.76 28.74 -21.13
C PRO A 795 3.31 28.25 -21.31
N ASN A 796 2.98 27.60 -22.44
CA ASN A 796 1.65 27.01 -22.66
C ASN A 796 1.45 25.70 -21.89
N PHE A 797 2.52 25.09 -21.38
CA PHE A 797 2.46 23.88 -20.57
C PHE A 797 2.59 24.25 -19.09
N THR A 798 1.48 24.15 -18.36
CA THR A 798 1.39 24.61 -16.97
C THR A 798 1.31 23.47 -15.94
N SER A 799 1.28 22.22 -16.38
CA SER A 799 1.07 21.04 -15.50
C SER A 799 2.07 19.90 -15.77
N HIS A 800 3.35 20.17 -15.47
CA HIS A 800 4.44 19.19 -15.45
C HIS A 800 5.02 19.05 -14.04
N GLU A 801 5.14 17.81 -13.57
CA GLU A 801 5.52 17.51 -12.19
C GLU A 801 6.60 16.42 -12.12
N GLY A 802 7.59 16.63 -11.26
CA GLY A 802 8.56 15.58 -10.92
C GLY A 802 7.89 14.51 -10.06
N VAL A 803 7.36 14.90 -8.91
CA VAL A 803 6.51 14.06 -8.04
C VAL A 803 5.18 14.78 -7.84
N GLY A 804 4.12 14.21 -8.41
CA GLY A 804 2.74 14.69 -8.26
C GLY A 804 1.90 13.74 -7.42
N VAL A 805 0.89 14.29 -6.75
CA VAL A 805 0.03 13.56 -5.79
C VAL A 805 -1.42 14.03 -5.92
N ASN A 806 -2.38 13.20 -5.53
CA ASN A 806 -3.77 13.64 -5.31
C ASN A 806 -4.07 13.86 -3.81
N GLY A 807 -5.28 14.36 -3.52
CA GLY A 807 -5.72 14.71 -2.17
C GLY A 807 -5.89 13.56 -1.18
N LEU A 808 -5.57 12.30 -1.56
CA LEU A 808 -5.62 11.12 -0.69
C LEU A 808 -4.25 10.47 -0.46
N VAL A 809 -3.18 11.02 -1.02
CA VAL A 809 -1.82 10.51 -0.75
C VAL A 809 -1.35 10.97 0.63
N HIS A 810 -0.69 10.08 1.38
CA HIS A 810 -0.14 10.35 2.71
C HIS A 810 1.07 9.45 3.01
N ASP A 811 1.82 9.76 4.08
CA ASP A 811 2.96 8.98 4.56
C ASP A 811 4.00 8.69 3.46
N VAL A 812 4.57 9.77 2.92
CA VAL A 812 5.53 9.71 1.82
C VAL A 812 6.92 10.16 2.28
N VAL A 813 7.94 9.36 1.94
CA VAL A 813 9.35 9.69 2.13
C VAL A 813 10.02 9.85 0.77
N LEU A 814 10.66 10.99 0.55
CA LEU A 814 11.47 11.28 -0.63
C LEU A 814 12.91 11.46 -0.16
N ASP A 815 13.80 10.54 -0.49
CA ASP A 815 15.17 10.48 0.03
C ASP A 815 16.23 10.55 -1.08
N ASN A 816 17.08 11.58 -1.05
CA ASN A 816 18.17 11.78 -1.99
C ASN A 816 17.71 11.77 -3.46
N LEU A 817 16.66 12.53 -3.77
CA LEU A 817 16.14 12.64 -5.13
C LEU A 817 16.83 13.76 -5.91
N ARG A 818 17.03 13.53 -7.21
CA ARG A 818 17.39 14.59 -8.16
C ARG A 818 16.22 14.88 -9.08
N ILE A 819 15.64 16.06 -9.00
CA ILE A 819 14.44 16.44 -9.76
C ILE A 819 14.69 17.73 -10.53
N GLU A 820 14.68 17.67 -11.86
CA GLU A 820 14.96 18.82 -12.72
C GLU A 820 14.03 18.93 -13.93
N GLY A 821 13.82 20.16 -14.40
CA GLY A 821 13.11 20.40 -15.65
C GLY A 821 11.60 20.24 -15.56
N PHE A 822 11.00 20.47 -14.39
CA PHE A 822 9.54 20.49 -14.21
C PHE A 822 9.02 21.87 -13.83
N ILE A 823 7.73 22.11 -14.08
CA ILE A 823 7.05 23.30 -13.54
C ILE A 823 7.02 23.20 -12.01
N THR A 824 6.64 22.03 -11.50
CA THR A 824 6.70 21.70 -10.07
C THR A 824 7.62 20.50 -9.85
N GLY A 825 8.63 20.62 -8.99
CA GLY A 825 9.49 19.51 -8.62
C GLY A 825 8.73 18.48 -7.79
N VAL A 826 8.19 18.91 -6.65
CA VAL A 826 7.38 18.08 -5.74
C VAL A 826 6.12 18.84 -5.35
N THR A 827 4.96 18.22 -5.59
CA THR A 827 3.71 18.60 -4.93
C THR A 827 3.60 17.78 -3.64
N ALA A 828 3.72 18.45 -2.50
CA ALA A 828 3.70 17.78 -1.20
C ALA A 828 2.32 17.16 -0.92
N PRO A 829 2.27 15.91 -0.39
CA PRO A 829 1.04 15.33 0.15
C PRO A 829 0.34 16.27 1.13
N VAL A 830 -0.98 16.27 1.07
CA VAL A 830 -1.85 17.13 1.87
C VAL A 830 -2.36 16.45 3.15
N ARG A 831 -1.85 15.25 3.46
CA ARG A 831 -2.31 14.41 4.57
C ARG A 831 -1.13 13.79 5.30
N ARG A 832 -1.34 13.58 6.61
CA ARG A 832 -0.40 12.94 7.55
C ARG A 832 1.05 13.38 7.33
N ASP A 833 2.01 12.46 7.29
CA ASP A 833 3.42 12.78 7.33
C ASP A 833 4.06 12.81 5.93
N THR A 834 4.94 13.77 5.71
CA THR A 834 5.82 13.84 4.54
C THR A 834 7.23 14.16 4.96
N ALA A 835 8.20 13.39 4.47
CA ALA A 835 9.62 13.65 4.66
C ALA A 835 10.31 13.86 3.31
N ILE A 836 11.09 14.93 3.21
CA ILE A 836 11.96 15.20 2.05
C ILE A 836 13.39 15.29 2.58
N ILE A 837 14.19 14.27 2.34
CA ILE A 837 15.52 14.09 2.92
C ILE A 837 16.56 14.30 1.84
N GLY A 838 17.22 15.45 1.90
CA GLY A 838 18.25 15.87 0.96
C GLY A 838 17.84 15.91 -0.50
N GLY A 839 18.82 15.84 -1.40
CA GLY A 839 18.60 15.80 -2.85
C GLY A 839 18.91 17.12 -3.59
N VAL A 840 18.68 17.11 -4.90
CA VAL A 840 18.99 18.20 -5.84
C VAL A 840 17.75 18.58 -6.63
N TYR A 841 17.36 19.84 -6.59
CA TYR A 841 16.13 20.33 -7.19
C TYR A 841 16.38 21.52 -8.10
N ARG A 842 15.91 21.44 -9.35
CA ARG A 842 16.09 22.48 -10.38
C ARG A 842 14.83 22.63 -11.24
N ASN A 843 13.80 23.24 -10.66
CA ASN A 843 12.47 23.39 -11.23
C ASN A 843 11.98 24.84 -11.09
N LEU A 844 10.91 25.23 -11.79
CA LEU A 844 10.33 26.58 -11.58
C LEU A 844 9.85 26.72 -10.14
N GLN A 845 9.12 25.73 -9.65
CA GLN A 845 8.73 25.61 -8.25
C GLN A 845 9.32 24.29 -7.73
N ASN A 846 10.30 24.34 -6.83
CA ASN A 846 10.91 23.11 -6.34
C ASN A 846 9.94 22.34 -5.44
N LEU A 847 9.40 22.99 -4.39
CA LEU A 847 8.43 22.40 -3.48
C LEU A 847 7.12 23.21 -3.47
N LYS A 848 6.02 22.60 -3.89
CA LYS A 848 4.66 23.15 -3.78
C LYS A 848 3.97 22.53 -2.57
N ILE A 849 3.61 23.37 -1.60
CA ILE A 849 2.95 22.97 -0.35
C ILE A 849 1.55 23.57 -0.34
N VAL A 850 0.53 22.73 -0.47
CA VAL A 850 -0.87 23.13 -0.32
C VAL A 850 -1.32 22.92 1.13
N LYS A 851 -2.29 23.71 1.58
CA LYS A 851 -2.88 23.54 2.92
C LYS A 851 -3.45 22.13 3.10
N GLY A 852 -3.09 21.49 4.21
CA GLY A 852 -3.50 20.12 4.53
C GLY A 852 -5.02 19.89 4.55
N HIS A 853 -5.39 18.64 4.29
CA HIS A 853 -6.76 18.09 4.34
C HIS A 853 -7.09 17.41 5.67
N ASP A 854 -6.06 17.06 6.45
CA ASP A 854 -6.19 16.48 7.78
C ASP A 854 -5.96 17.53 8.87
N THR A 855 -6.49 17.28 10.06
CA THR A 855 -6.27 18.11 11.25
C THR A 855 -4.87 17.93 11.84
N ILE A 856 -4.17 16.88 11.42
CA ILE A 856 -2.79 16.57 11.77
C ILE A 856 -2.05 16.30 10.45
N ARG A 857 -1.20 17.23 10.04
CA ARG A 857 -0.34 17.11 8.87
C ARG A 857 1.04 17.64 9.21
N SER A 858 2.08 16.85 8.90
CA SER A 858 3.47 17.24 9.07
C SER A 858 4.23 17.18 7.74
N LEU A 859 5.16 18.11 7.54
CA LEU A 859 6.11 18.07 6.45
C LEU A 859 7.47 18.53 6.96
N GLU A 860 8.48 17.68 6.78
CA GLU A 860 9.87 17.98 7.16
C GLU A 860 10.78 17.89 5.93
N VAL A 861 11.48 19.00 5.64
CA VAL A 861 12.58 19.02 4.67
C VAL A 861 13.91 19.01 5.44
N VAL A 862 14.73 17.99 5.20
CA VAL A 862 15.96 17.69 5.93
C VAL A 862 17.17 17.83 5.01
N GLU A 863 18.27 18.35 5.54
CA GLU A 863 19.53 18.52 4.82
C GLU A 863 20.29 17.21 4.58
N PRO A 864 21.17 17.14 3.55
CA PRO A 864 21.60 18.22 2.66
C PRO A 864 20.71 18.38 1.42
N ILE A 865 20.06 19.55 1.25
CA ILE A 865 19.24 19.88 0.08
C ILE A 865 19.90 20.96 -0.77
N ALA A 866 19.89 20.78 -2.10
CA ALA A 866 20.45 21.73 -3.05
C ALA A 866 19.38 22.23 -4.04
N PHE A 867 19.09 23.53 -3.98
CA PHE A 867 18.26 24.22 -4.99
C PHE A 867 19.16 24.88 -6.03
N LEU A 868 19.16 24.37 -7.27
CA LEU A 868 20.00 24.89 -8.34
C LEU A 868 19.27 26.00 -9.13
N PRO A 869 20.01 27.02 -9.61
CA PRO A 869 19.41 28.11 -10.36
C PRO A 869 18.99 27.69 -11.79
N LEU A 870 17.95 28.38 -12.29
CA LEU A 870 17.49 28.29 -13.68
C LEU A 870 18.06 29.45 -14.52
N SER A 871 18.27 29.20 -15.81
CA SER A 871 18.65 30.24 -16.78
C SER A 871 17.45 31.13 -17.15
N PRO A 872 17.67 32.38 -17.61
CA PRO A 872 16.58 33.25 -18.06
C PRO A 872 15.70 32.65 -19.16
N SER A 873 16.27 31.84 -20.05
CA SER A 873 15.54 31.14 -21.11
C SER A 873 14.62 30.04 -20.57
N GLU A 874 15.06 29.32 -19.55
CA GLU A 874 14.24 28.30 -18.88
C GLU A 874 13.11 28.93 -18.07
N ILE A 875 13.41 30.05 -17.39
CA ILE A 875 12.41 30.80 -16.62
C ILE A 875 11.32 31.33 -17.56
N ALA A 876 11.70 31.81 -18.75
CA ALA A 876 10.79 32.38 -19.75
C ALA A 876 9.87 33.48 -19.17
N GLY A 877 10.38 34.25 -18.20
CA GLY A 877 9.64 35.33 -17.52
C GLY A 877 8.62 34.86 -16.46
N ARG A 878 8.55 33.57 -16.14
CA ARG A 878 7.70 33.01 -15.09
C ARG A 878 8.33 33.22 -13.71
N GLU A 879 7.50 33.16 -12.67
CA GLU A 879 7.99 33.23 -11.28
C GLU A 879 8.62 31.90 -10.86
N THR A 880 9.63 31.99 -9.99
CA THR A 880 10.37 30.82 -9.48
C THR A 880 10.43 30.80 -7.97
N TYR A 881 10.23 29.62 -7.37
CA TYR A 881 10.21 29.45 -5.93
C TYR A 881 10.92 28.15 -5.53
N ASN A 882 11.75 28.21 -4.49
CA ASN A 882 12.29 27.01 -3.86
C ASN A 882 11.20 26.31 -3.05
N VAL A 883 10.45 27.09 -2.27
CA VAL A 883 9.30 26.60 -1.52
C VAL A 883 8.15 27.57 -1.71
N ALA A 884 6.98 27.04 -2.05
CA ALA A 884 5.76 27.81 -2.21
C ALA A 884 4.65 27.21 -1.37
N THR A 885 4.19 27.94 -0.35
CA THR A 885 2.96 27.64 0.38
C THR A 885 1.81 28.28 -0.36
N ILE A 886 0.87 27.47 -0.85
CA ILE A 886 -0.25 27.94 -1.68
C ILE A 886 -1.56 27.60 -0.98
N ASN A 887 -2.38 28.62 -0.76
CA ASN A 887 -3.76 28.45 -0.38
C ASN A 887 -4.61 28.21 -1.64
N ASP A 888 -4.54 26.98 -2.14
CA ASP A 888 -5.38 26.52 -3.24
C ASP A 888 -6.49 25.63 -2.68
N PHE A 889 -7.73 26.06 -2.87
CA PHE A 889 -8.90 25.23 -2.62
C PHE A 889 -9.23 24.56 -3.94
N GLU A 890 -8.59 23.45 -4.26
CA GLU A 890 -8.98 22.68 -5.43
C GLU A 890 -10.47 22.29 -5.30
N ILE A 891 -11.30 22.90 -6.14
CA ILE A 891 -12.77 22.79 -6.13
C ILE A 891 -13.24 21.34 -6.43
N HIS A 892 -12.35 20.49 -6.94
CA HIS A 892 -12.63 19.10 -7.27
C HIS A 892 -12.59 18.14 -6.05
N ASP A 893 -11.97 18.56 -4.94
CA ASP A 893 -11.70 17.71 -3.76
C ASP A 893 -12.58 18.04 -2.54
N ALA A 894 -13.62 18.85 -2.73
CA ALA A 894 -14.57 19.17 -1.66
C ALA A 894 -15.28 17.92 -1.08
N GLY A 895 -15.16 16.77 -1.76
CA GLY A 895 -15.60 15.44 -1.35
C GLY A 895 -14.74 14.71 -0.30
N THR A 896 -13.48 15.12 -0.11
CA THR A 896 -12.48 14.37 0.69
C THR A 896 -11.85 15.18 1.82
N ARG A 897 -12.03 16.51 1.83
CA ARG A 897 -11.40 17.44 2.77
C ARG A 897 -12.27 17.73 4.01
N ARG A 898 -11.67 17.69 5.20
CA ARG A 898 -12.33 18.10 6.46
C ARG A 898 -12.35 19.62 6.58
N ILE A 899 -13.49 20.22 6.94
CA ILE A 899 -13.56 21.68 7.08
C ILE A 899 -12.71 22.18 8.26
N GLU A 900 -12.58 21.37 9.31
CA GLU A 900 -11.76 21.62 10.50
C GLU A 900 -10.28 21.72 10.13
N SER A 901 -9.82 20.95 9.14
CA SER A 901 -8.42 20.99 8.68
C SER A 901 -8.00 22.39 8.24
N LEU A 902 -8.93 23.22 7.75
CA LEU A 902 -8.65 24.60 7.34
C LEU A 902 -8.20 25.48 8.51
N PHE A 903 -8.61 25.12 9.71
CA PHE A 903 -8.34 25.85 10.94
C PHE A 903 -7.36 25.11 11.86
N SER A 904 -6.99 23.87 11.54
CA SER A 904 -5.89 23.16 12.21
C SER A 904 -4.54 23.59 11.61
N ALA A 905 -3.52 23.67 12.46
CA ALA A 905 -2.16 24.00 12.05
C ALA A 905 -1.47 22.82 11.36
N ASP A 906 -0.95 23.05 10.16
CA ASP A 906 0.07 22.20 9.56
C ASP A 906 1.41 22.41 10.29
N ASP A 907 2.16 21.34 10.59
CA ASP A 907 3.53 21.43 11.06
C ASP A 907 4.51 21.35 9.87
N LEU A 908 4.94 22.51 9.40
CA LEU A 908 5.77 22.65 8.19
C LEU A 908 7.17 23.12 8.57
N ARG A 909 8.18 22.27 8.35
CA ARG A 909 9.56 22.55 8.72
C ARG A 909 10.48 22.38 7.52
N VAL A 910 11.36 23.36 7.33
CA VAL A 910 12.38 23.33 6.29
C VAL A 910 13.73 23.66 6.90
N ALA A 911 14.62 22.67 6.91
CA ALA A 911 16.01 22.89 7.24
C ALA A 911 16.68 23.76 6.16
N ILE A 912 17.45 24.75 6.62
CA ILE A 912 18.20 25.67 5.78
C ILE A 912 19.67 25.66 6.20
N GLY A 913 20.57 25.83 5.24
CA GLY A 913 22.01 25.70 5.38
C GLY A 913 22.57 26.17 6.73
N GLY A 914 23.34 25.32 7.41
CA GLY A 914 23.99 25.65 8.68
C GLY A 914 23.31 25.09 9.92
N GLY A 915 22.32 24.21 9.76
CA GLY A 915 21.63 23.53 10.86
C GLY A 915 20.43 24.28 11.44
N ASP A 916 20.07 25.42 10.86
CA ASP A 916 18.86 26.16 11.19
C ASP A 916 17.62 25.50 10.59
N VAL A 917 16.48 25.59 11.29
CA VAL A 917 15.19 25.08 10.81
C VAL A 917 14.19 26.22 10.80
N LEU A 918 13.54 26.43 9.65
CA LEU A 918 12.44 27.36 9.49
C LEU A 918 11.12 26.63 9.66
N ARG A 919 10.26 27.17 10.52
CA ARG A 919 8.84 26.85 10.52
C ARG A 919 8.13 27.74 9.51
N LEU A 920 7.35 27.13 8.62
CA LEU A 920 6.65 27.83 7.55
C LEU A 920 5.19 28.13 7.92
N TYR A 921 4.70 29.26 7.41
CA TYR A 921 3.35 29.76 7.56
C TYR A 921 2.82 30.22 6.21
N PHE A 922 1.53 30.00 5.98
CA PHE A 922 0.87 30.51 4.77
C PHE A 922 0.72 32.03 4.87
N ALA A 923 0.87 32.73 3.74
CA ALA A 923 0.64 34.18 3.68
C ALA A 923 -0.80 34.56 4.13
N ASP A 924 -1.75 33.66 3.88
CA ASP A 924 -3.15 33.79 4.29
C ASP A 924 -3.39 33.65 5.80
N GLN A 925 -2.36 33.45 6.64
CA GLN A 925 -2.49 33.44 8.10
C GLN A 925 -2.39 34.83 8.74
N THR A 926 -2.08 35.88 7.98
CA THR A 926 -2.00 37.24 8.53
C THR A 926 -3.38 37.73 8.97
N ALA A 927 -3.42 38.65 9.94
CA ALA A 927 -4.68 39.13 10.54
C ALA A 927 -5.65 39.73 9.51
N ASP A 928 -5.11 40.47 8.54
CA ASP A 928 -5.88 41.16 7.49
C ASP A 928 -6.11 40.30 6.24
N ALA A 929 -5.48 39.13 6.13
CA ALA A 929 -5.73 38.22 5.01
C ALA A 929 -7.18 37.72 5.06
N ILE A 930 -7.77 37.56 3.88
CA ILE A 930 -9.10 36.99 3.66
C ILE A 930 -8.88 35.60 3.04
N PRO A 931 -8.81 34.52 3.84
CA PRO A 931 -8.46 33.19 3.32
C PRO A 931 -9.51 32.64 2.36
N PHE A 932 -10.75 33.16 2.44
CA PHE A 932 -11.90 32.71 1.65
C PHE A 932 -12.52 33.89 0.86
N PRO A 933 -11.87 34.40 -0.21
CA PRO A 933 -12.27 35.68 -0.81
C PRO A 933 -13.55 35.66 -1.67
N THR A 934 -13.98 34.51 -2.21
CA THR A 934 -15.08 34.42 -3.19
C THR A 934 -16.12 33.35 -2.85
N ALA A 935 -17.31 33.45 -3.45
CA ALA A 935 -18.37 32.46 -3.24
C ALA A 935 -18.16 31.14 -4.03
N SER A 936 -17.17 31.05 -4.94
CA SER A 936 -16.91 29.80 -5.69
C SER A 936 -16.46 28.65 -4.77
N TYR A 937 -15.99 28.96 -3.56
CA TYR A 937 -15.64 27.99 -2.51
C TYR A 937 -16.87 27.34 -1.84
N ALA A 938 -18.08 27.87 -2.03
CA ALA A 938 -19.27 27.49 -1.27
C ALA A 938 -20.06 26.28 -1.85
N ASN A 939 -19.63 25.70 -2.97
CA ASN A 939 -20.44 24.71 -3.68
C ASN A 939 -20.50 23.32 -3.00
N ASN A 940 -19.69 23.03 -1.97
CA ASN A 940 -19.70 21.72 -1.30
C ASN A 940 -19.28 21.72 0.20
N LEU A 941 -19.15 22.89 0.85
CA LEU A 941 -18.81 22.98 2.28
C LEU A 941 -19.62 24.11 2.95
N ASP A 942 -19.95 24.01 4.25
CA ASP A 942 -20.55 25.08 5.07
C ASP A 942 -19.53 26.22 5.38
N VAL A 943 -18.74 26.60 4.37
CA VAL A 943 -17.74 27.69 4.40
C VAL A 943 -18.33 29.03 3.96
N ALA A 944 -19.56 29.06 3.45
CA ALA A 944 -20.23 30.29 2.99
C ALA A 944 -20.28 31.38 4.08
N LYS A 945 -20.36 30.98 5.36
CA LYS A 945 -20.34 31.90 6.51
C LYS A 945 -18.96 32.52 6.78
N TYR A 946 -17.89 31.95 6.22
CA TYR A 946 -16.50 32.44 6.35
C TYR A 946 -16.08 33.32 5.16
N VAL A 947 -16.78 33.24 4.03
CA VAL A 947 -16.43 33.96 2.79
C VAL A 947 -16.40 35.48 3.04
N GLY A 948 -15.33 36.12 2.55
CA GLY A 948 -15.11 37.56 2.60
C GLY A 948 -14.68 38.09 3.97
N LYS A 949 -14.43 37.22 4.96
CA LYS A 949 -13.95 37.61 6.29
C LYS A 949 -12.44 37.48 6.39
N SER A 950 -11.80 38.47 7.00
CA SER A 950 -10.40 38.42 7.42
C SER A 950 -10.21 37.45 8.59
N ASN A 951 -8.98 36.99 8.84
CA ASN A 951 -8.71 36.13 10.01
C ASN A 951 -9.09 36.79 11.34
N ALA A 952 -8.83 38.10 11.50
CA ALA A 952 -9.25 38.84 12.70
C ALA A 952 -10.78 38.85 12.89
N GLU A 953 -11.53 38.89 11.79
CA GLU A 953 -13.00 38.78 11.82
C GLU A 953 -13.47 37.34 12.08
N LEU A 954 -12.76 36.32 11.55
CA LEU A 954 -13.05 34.92 11.80
C LEU A 954 -12.83 34.54 13.27
N GLU A 955 -11.72 34.99 13.86
CA GLU A 955 -11.42 34.77 15.27
C GLU A 955 -12.50 35.42 16.16
N LYS A 956 -12.84 36.68 15.87
CA LYS A 956 -13.86 37.39 16.63
C LYS A 956 -15.27 36.80 16.51
N ALA A 957 -15.62 36.31 15.31
CA ALA A 957 -16.98 35.81 15.04
C ALA A 957 -17.17 34.34 15.42
N PHE A 958 -16.11 33.52 15.30
CA PHE A 958 -16.20 32.06 15.40
C PHE A 958 -15.12 31.41 16.26
N GLY A 959 -14.11 32.16 16.74
CA GLY A 959 -13.00 31.60 17.52
C GLY A 959 -12.05 30.72 16.70
N ILE A 960 -12.00 30.92 15.38
CA ILE A 960 -11.19 30.13 14.45
C ILE A 960 -10.21 31.03 13.69
N TRP A 961 -9.07 30.46 13.30
CA TRP A 961 -8.04 31.14 12.52
C TRP A 961 -7.53 30.20 11.44
N PHE A 962 -7.30 30.69 10.22
CA PHE A 962 -6.79 29.84 9.14
C PHE A 962 -5.44 29.20 9.49
N ASN A 963 -5.33 27.89 9.35
CA ASN A 963 -4.14 27.12 9.71
C ASN A 963 -3.70 27.29 11.20
N GLY A 964 -4.65 27.43 12.12
CA GLY A 964 -4.45 27.26 13.56
C GLY A 964 -4.00 28.49 14.33
N GLY A 965 -3.64 29.59 13.66
CA GLY A 965 -3.28 30.83 14.35
C GLY A 965 -2.49 31.80 13.48
N PRO A 966 -2.29 33.04 13.97
CA PRO A 966 -1.42 34.00 13.29
C PRO A 966 0.02 33.50 13.22
N PRO A 967 0.79 33.88 12.19
CA PRO A 967 2.23 33.72 12.23
C PRO A 967 2.81 34.57 13.39
N PRO A 968 3.95 34.18 13.98
CA PRO A 968 4.57 34.94 15.05
C PRO A 968 4.99 36.33 14.57
N SER A 969 5.13 37.28 15.49
CA SER A 969 5.43 38.68 15.17
C SER A 969 6.80 38.88 14.49
N ASN A 970 7.71 37.93 14.64
CA ASN A 970 9.02 37.90 14.01
C ASN A 970 9.03 37.18 12.65
N ALA A 971 7.87 36.74 12.13
CA ALA A 971 7.80 36.06 10.84
C ALA A 971 8.22 36.98 9.69
N PHE A 972 8.95 36.42 8.73
CA PHE A 972 9.47 37.12 7.56
C PHE A 972 9.28 36.28 6.30
N THR A 973 9.53 36.85 5.11
CA THR A 973 9.53 36.10 3.83
C THR A 973 10.97 35.79 3.43
N PRO A 974 11.40 34.52 3.45
CA PRO A 974 12.72 34.15 2.96
C PRO A 974 12.90 34.45 1.47
N ALA A 975 14.15 34.65 1.04
CA ALA A 975 14.44 34.83 -0.38
C ALA A 975 14.09 33.57 -1.19
N ASN A 976 13.46 33.75 -2.36
CA ASN A 976 12.98 32.67 -3.24
C ASN A 976 11.92 31.75 -2.59
N PHE A 977 11.26 32.19 -1.52
CA PHE A 977 10.13 31.49 -0.93
C PHE A 977 8.85 32.28 -1.21
N LEU A 978 7.77 31.57 -1.53
CA LEU A 978 6.41 32.08 -1.47
C LEU A 978 5.77 31.57 -0.18
N ALA A 979 6.28 32.03 0.97
CA ALA A 979 5.83 31.67 2.31
C ALA A 979 6.24 32.72 3.33
N LEU A 980 5.54 32.75 4.47
CA LEU A 980 6.07 33.36 5.70
C LEU A 980 6.86 32.28 6.46
N ALA A 981 7.89 32.68 7.20
CA ALA A 981 8.72 31.77 7.97
C ALA A 981 9.17 32.43 9.28
N ALA A 982 9.40 31.59 10.29
CA ALA A 982 10.10 31.96 11.51
C ALA A 982 11.12 30.86 11.85
N TYR A 983 12.21 31.22 12.53
CA TYR A 983 13.16 30.22 13.00
C TYR A 983 12.53 29.41 14.13
N GLU A 984 12.62 28.07 14.04
CA GLU A 984 12.08 27.16 15.08
C GLU A 984 12.89 27.25 16.38
N ASN A 985 14.19 27.55 16.26
CA ASN A 985 14.99 28.02 17.38
C ASN A 985 14.72 29.52 17.54
N GLU A 986 14.09 29.92 18.65
CA GLU A 986 13.93 31.34 18.95
C GLU A 986 15.31 32.03 18.94
N PRO A 987 15.45 33.22 18.30
CA PRO A 987 16.71 33.97 18.22
C PRO A 987 17.39 34.23 19.58
N SER A 988 16.65 34.11 20.68
CA SER A 988 17.16 34.34 22.04
C SER A 988 18.36 33.46 22.36
N LEU A 989 18.38 32.17 22.02
CA LEU A 989 19.50 31.28 22.37
C LEU A 989 20.77 31.51 21.54
N GLN A 990 20.64 31.99 20.30
CA GLN A 990 21.79 32.33 19.45
C GLN A 990 22.42 33.67 19.84
N ALA A 991 21.60 34.55 20.43
CA ALA A 991 22.01 35.87 20.90
C ALA A 991 22.27 35.93 22.41
N ASP A 992 21.99 34.86 23.16
CA ASP A 992 22.32 34.65 24.58
C ASP A 992 23.80 34.27 24.72
N PHE A 993 24.66 35.27 24.61
CA PHE A 993 26.09 35.08 24.65
C PHE A 993 26.61 34.86 26.08
N ASP A 994 25.92 35.36 27.11
CA ASP A 994 26.31 35.15 28.50
C ASP A 994 25.68 33.89 29.15
N GLY A 995 24.68 33.30 28.49
CA GLY A 995 24.08 32.00 28.78
C GLY A 995 23.09 32.01 29.92
N ASP A 996 22.42 33.14 30.15
CA ASP A 996 21.42 33.30 31.21
C ASP A 996 19.97 33.04 30.75
N GLY A 997 19.80 32.74 29.46
CA GLY A 997 18.56 32.29 28.85
C GLY A 997 17.72 33.40 28.23
N ASP A 998 18.23 34.64 28.15
CA ASP A 998 17.62 35.72 27.37
C ASP A 998 18.63 36.43 26.46
N ALA A 999 18.14 37.36 25.63
CA ALA A 999 18.98 38.17 24.75
C ALA A 999 18.74 39.64 25.08
N ASP A 1000 19.66 40.22 25.83
CA ASP A 1000 19.51 41.55 26.41
C ASP A 1000 20.74 42.45 26.21
N GLY A 1001 20.80 43.56 26.94
CA GLY A 1001 21.91 44.51 26.81
C GLY A 1001 23.27 43.94 27.25
N SER A 1002 23.28 42.88 28.05
CA SER A 1002 24.48 42.14 28.51
C SER A 1002 25.10 41.35 27.38
N ASP A 1003 24.28 40.71 26.57
CA ASP A 1003 24.72 40.02 25.35
C ASP A 1003 25.26 41.00 24.31
N PHE A 1004 24.58 42.12 24.09
CA PHE A 1004 25.12 43.15 23.20
C PHE A 1004 26.53 43.57 23.60
N LEU A 1005 26.78 43.65 24.90
CA LEU A 1005 28.09 43.96 25.45
C LEU A 1005 29.10 42.85 25.16
N THR A 1006 28.69 41.58 25.23
CA THR A 1006 29.51 40.41 24.90
C THR A 1006 29.89 40.39 23.42
N TRP A 1007 28.92 40.62 22.51
CA TRP A 1007 29.19 40.80 21.08
C TRP A 1007 30.10 41.99 20.81
N GLN A 1008 29.80 43.15 21.40
CA GLN A 1008 30.56 44.39 21.17
C GLN A 1008 32.04 44.23 21.59
N ARG A 1009 32.31 43.47 22.66
CA ARG A 1009 33.68 43.19 23.13
C ARG A 1009 34.44 42.23 22.22
N ALA A 1010 33.74 41.39 21.49
CA ALA A 1010 34.32 40.39 20.62
C ALA A 1010 34.30 40.80 19.14
N GLN A 1011 33.76 41.98 18.79
CA GLN A 1011 33.70 42.46 17.41
C GLN A 1011 35.07 42.44 16.71
N GLY A 1012 35.15 41.76 15.57
CA GLY A 1012 36.37 41.57 14.77
C GLY A 1012 37.22 40.37 15.19
N ASN A 1013 36.75 39.55 16.13
CA ASN A 1013 37.44 38.34 16.56
C ASN A 1013 37.24 37.21 15.54
N VAL A 1014 38.29 36.40 15.35
CA VAL A 1014 38.31 35.26 14.42
C VAL A 1014 38.56 33.97 15.22
N ASN A 1015 37.83 32.89 14.91
CA ASN A 1015 37.69 31.67 15.75
C ASN A 1015 36.86 31.90 17.03
N ALA A 1016 35.81 32.72 16.94
CA ALA A 1016 34.89 32.92 18.04
C ALA A 1016 33.87 31.77 18.16
N SER A 1017 33.34 31.56 19.36
CA SER A 1017 32.19 30.70 19.61
C SER A 1017 30.93 31.54 19.82
N THR A 1018 29.74 30.95 19.83
CA THR A 1018 28.48 31.63 20.19
C THR A 1018 28.58 32.44 21.48
N ARG A 1019 29.16 31.91 22.56
CA ARG A 1019 29.41 32.65 23.83
C ARG A 1019 30.36 33.85 23.73
N LEU A 1020 31.01 34.03 22.59
CA LEU A 1020 31.89 35.15 22.28
C LEU A 1020 31.27 36.03 21.18
N GLY A 1021 29.95 36.03 21.02
CA GLY A 1021 29.27 36.93 20.09
C GLY A 1021 29.18 36.44 18.64
N ASP A 1022 29.57 35.21 18.34
CA ASP A 1022 29.39 34.60 17.02
C ASP A 1022 28.02 33.92 16.92
N ALA A 1023 26.99 34.73 16.66
CA ALA A 1023 25.59 34.30 16.69
C ALA A 1023 25.23 33.43 15.48
N ASN A 1024 25.93 33.57 14.35
CA ASN A 1024 25.69 32.77 13.14
C ASN A 1024 26.63 31.54 13.01
N GLY A 1025 27.59 31.38 13.93
CA GLY A 1025 28.48 30.22 13.99
C GLY A 1025 29.53 30.16 12.88
N ASP A 1026 29.80 31.28 12.20
CA ASP A 1026 30.76 31.37 11.09
C ASP A 1026 32.21 31.58 11.56
N ASN A 1027 32.43 31.60 12.88
CA ASN A 1027 33.68 31.86 13.59
C ASN A 1027 34.17 33.33 13.49
N LEU A 1028 33.35 34.27 12.99
CA LEU A 1028 33.69 35.69 12.82
C LEU A 1028 32.66 36.61 13.47
N VAL A 1029 33.04 37.29 14.55
CA VAL A 1029 32.13 38.25 15.21
C VAL A 1029 32.07 39.55 14.41
N ASN A 1030 30.93 39.80 13.75
CA ASN A 1030 30.75 40.93 12.85
C ASN A 1030 29.33 41.52 12.93
N ASN A 1031 28.97 42.39 11.98
CA ASN A 1031 27.68 43.07 11.99
C ASN A 1031 26.48 42.13 11.70
N VAL A 1032 26.72 40.95 11.14
CA VAL A 1032 25.70 39.92 10.92
C VAL A 1032 25.23 39.35 12.27
N ASP A 1033 26.14 39.08 13.20
CA ASP A 1033 25.80 38.58 14.54
C ASP A 1033 25.03 39.61 15.36
N ARG A 1034 25.37 40.90 15.19
CA ARG A 1034 24.60 41.99 15.80
C ARG A 1034 23.17 42.01 15.32
N GLN A 1035 22.93 41.75 14.04
CA GLN A 1035 21.57 41.72 13.50
C GLN A 1035 20.77 40.55 14.06
N ILE A 1036 21.41 39.43 14.40
CA ILE A 1036 20.78 38.30 15.09
C ILE A 1036 20.42 38.72 16.52
N TRP A 1037 21.33 39.37 17.25
CA TRP A 1037 21.04 39.92 18.57
C TRP A 1037 19.93 40.98 18.56
N GLU A 1038 19.94 41.92 17.60
CA GLU A 1038 18.90 42.95 17.48
C GLU A 1038 17.50 42.38 17.24
N ARG A 1039 17.41 41.21 16.59
CA ARG A 1039 16.13 40.48 16.40
C ARG A 1039 15.70 39.74 17.66
N ALA A 1040 16.65 39.34 18.50
CA ALA A 1040 16.41 38.64 19.75
C ALA A 1040 16.08 39.57 20.93
N PHE A 1041 16.54 40.83 20.86
CA PHE A 1041 16.44 41.81 21.94
C PHE A 1041 14.98 42.08 22.34
N GLY A 1042 14.62 41.70 23.58
CA GLY A 1042 13.31 41.96 24.17
C GLY A 1042 12.27 40.84 24.05
N LEU A 1043 12.66 39.63 23.62
CA LEU A 1043 11.80 38.44 23.61
C LEU A 1043 11.83 37.74 24.99
N TRP A 1044 11.14 38.30 25.99
CA TRP A 1044 11.11 37.73 27.35
C TRP A 1044 10.03 36.64 27.50
N GLY A 1045 10.40 35.43 27.94
CA GLY A 1045 9.48 34.50 28.61
C GLY A 1045 8.93 33.30 27.83
N LEU A 1046 9.52 32.91 26.69
CA LEU A 1046 9.23 31.60 26.09
C LEU A 1046 10.29 30.59 26.54
N ALA A 1047 9.87 29.60 27.35
CA ALA A 1047 10.73 28.47 27.65
C ALA A 1047 11.21 27.85 26.33
N PRO A 1048 12.48 27.40 26.23
CA PRO A 1048 12.98 26.75 25.02
C PRO A 1048 12.05 25.56 24.74
N GLN A 1049 11.32 25.61 23.63
CA GLN A 1049 10.73 24.38 23.12
C GLN A 1049 11.91 23.53 22.71
N ALA A 1050 12.09 22.40 23.41
CA ALA A 1050 13.02 21.37 22.95
C ALA A 1050 12.72 21.11 21.48
N ARG A 1051 13.77 20.99 20.65
CA ARG A 1051 13.64 20.57 19.25
C ARG A 1051 12.63 19.43 19.21
N ALA A 1052 11.49 19.65 18.56
CA ALA A 1052 10.54 18.56 18.48
C ALA A 1052 11.27 17.41 17.77
N PRO A 1053 11.22 16.19 18.31
CA PRO A 1053 11.91 15.07 17.70
C PRO A 1053 11.44 14.95 16.25
N LEU A 1054 12.36 14.58 15.35
CA LEU A 1054 12.00 14.19 13.99
C LEU A 1054 10.84 13.20 14.06
N SER A 1055 9.91 13.28 13.10
CA SER A 1055 8.78 12.35 13.09
C SER A 1055 9.28 10.90 13.08
N ALA A 1056 8.47 9.97 13.61
CA ALA A 1056 8.82 8.55 13.59
C ALA A 1056 9.13 8.07 12.16
N SER A 1057 8.40 8.60 11.17
CA SER A 1057 8.60 8.38 9.73
C SER A 1057 10.01 8.80 9.27
N VAL A 1058 10.48 9.98 9.70
CA VAL A 1058 11.85 10.44 9.42
C VAL A 1058 12.90 9.62 10.17
N LEU A 1059 12.68 9.30 11.44
CA LEU A 1059 13.60 8.47 12.22
C LEU A 1059 13.75 7.07 11.64
N ASN A 1060 12.65 6.46 11.19
CA ASN A 1060 12.66 5.15 10.55
C ASN A 1060 13.35 5.20 9.18
N ALA A 1061 13.12 6.25 8.39
CA ALA A 1061 13.82 6.45 7.12
C ALA A 1061 15.34 6.62 7.32
N LEU A 1062 15.76 7.42 8.30
CA LEU A 1062 17.17 7.63 8.64
C LEU A 1062 17.82 6.38 9.29
N ALA A 1063 17.05 5.55 9.98
CA ALA A 1063 17.51 4.32 10.63
C ALA A 1063 17.58 3.11 9.70
N ALA A 1064 16.95 3.16 8.52
CA ALA A 1064 17.06 2.14 7.50
C ALA A 1064 18.49 2.14 6.93
N THR A 1065 19.39 1.38 7.57
CA THR A 1065 20.76 1.20 7.08
C THR A 1065 20.74 0.73 5.63
N PRO A 1066 21.59 1.29 4.74
CA PRO A 1066 21.72 0.75 3.40
C PRO A 1066 22.06 -0.73 3.50
N PRO A 1067 21.49 -1.62 2.65
CA PRO A 1067 22.11 -2.91 2.45
C PRO A 1067 23.56 -2.63 2.06
N THR A 1068 24.50 -3.11 2.87
CA THR A 1068 25.93 -2.87 2.68
C THR A 1068 26.32 -3.25 1.26
N ARG A 1069 26.60 -2.23 0.45
CA ARG A 1069 27.36 -2.35 -0.79
C ARG A 1069 28.76 -2.79 -0.37
N THR A 1070 29.13 -4.04 -0.62
CA THR A 1070 30.55 -4.39 -0.68
C THR A 1070 31.14 -3.58 -1.82
N ALA A 1071 31.86 -2.52 -1.46
CA ALA A 1071 32.65 -1.73 -2.37
C ALA A 1071 33.84 -2.58 -2.85
N GLU A 1072 33.66 -3.28 -3.96
CA GLU A 1072 34.75 -3.70 -4.84
C GLU A 1072 34.16 -3.94 -6.24
N GLN A 1073 34.43 -2.98 -7.13
CA GLN A 1073 34.92 -3.17 -8.51
C GLN A 1073 34.37 -2.10 -9.47
N ASP A 1074 35.10 -0.99 -9.51
CA ASP A 1074 35.39 -0.36 -10.79
C ASP A 1074 36.30 -1.31 -11.60
N VAL A 1075 35.89 -1.54 -12.85
CA VAL A 1075 36.71 -1.84 -14.03
C VAL A 1075 37.82 -2.91 -13.87
N ASP A 1076 37.56 -4.12 -14.36
CA ASP A 1076 38.55 -4.78 -15.23
C ASP A 1076 37.87 -5.53 -16.38
N VAL A 1077 38.43 -5.33 -17.57
CA VAL A 1077 37.97 -5.79 -18.87
C VAL A 1077 38.80 -7.03 -19.22
N SER A 1078 38.27 -8.25 -19.01
CA SER A 1078 38.76 -9.44 -19.72
C SER A 1078 37.81 -10.64 -19.63
N LEU A 1079 37.23 -10.95 -20.79
CA LEU A 1079 36.81 -12.26 -21.34
C LEU A 1079 37.34 -13.52 -20.62
N GLU A 1080 36.47 -14.47 -20.23
CA GLU A 1080 36.08 -15.64 -21.06
C GLU A 1080 35.08 -16.60 -20.36
N PRO A 1081 34.32 -17.42 -21.11
CA PRO A 1081 33.19 -18.22 -20.64
C PRO A 1081 33.60 -19.66 -20.29
N SER A 1082 32.98 -20.28 -19.28
CA SER A 1082 33.01 -21.74 -19.15
C SER A 1082 31.71 -22.31 -18.59
N LEU A 1083 30.95 -22.93 -19.50
CA LEU A 1083 30.00 -24.01 -19.23
C LEU A 1083 30.68 -25.15 -18.44
N SER A 1084 30.03 -25.65 -17.39
CA SER A 1084 29.78 -27.10 -17.23
C SER A 1084 28.84 -27.39 -16.07
N ALA A 1085 27.78 -28.13 -16.36
CA ALA A 1085 26.86 -28.72 -15.42
C ALA A 1085 27.49 -29.83 -14.56
N ALA A 1086 27.02 -29.97 -13.32
CA ALA A 1086 26.87 -31.27 -12.65
C ALA A 1086 25.78 -31.19 -11.57
N PRO A 1087 24.85 -32.17 -11.50
CA PRO A 1087 23.65 -32.09 -10.66
C PRO A 1087 23.92 -32.60 -9.24
N ARG A 1088 23.31 -31.95 -8.23
CA ARG A 1088 23.25 -32.51 -6.87
C ARG A 1088 21.93 -33.26 -6.69
N GLU A 1089 22.02 -34.59 -6.72
CA GLU A 1089 20.98 -35.49 -6.24
C GLU A 1089 20.61 -35.17 -4.77
N ARG A 1090 19.32 -35.02 -4.48
CA ARG A 1090 18.77 -35.29 -3.14
C ARG A 1090 17.70 -36.35 -3.25
N SER A 1091 18.03 -37.53 -2.74
CA SER A 1091 17.16 -38.68 -2.60
C SER A 1091 15.97 -38.41 -1.67
N ARG A 1092 14.77 -38.79 -2.13
CA ARG A 1092 13.54 -38.97 -1.34
C ARG A 1092 13.72 -40.00 -0.21
N ALA A 1093 13.18 -39.70 0.98
CA ALA A 1093 12.50 -40.68 1.85
C ALA A 1093 11.72 -39.98 2.98
N GLY A 1094 10.46 -40.38 3.21
CA GLY A 1094 9.85 -40.34 4.54
C GLY A 1094 8.50 -39.66 4.71
N VAL A 1095 7.43 -40.44 4.56
CA VAL A 1095 6.03 -40.16 4.94
C VAL A 1095 5.85 -40.02 6.47
N ARG A 1096 5.06 -38.99 6.91
CA ARG A 1096 4.18 -38.74 8.11
C ARG A 1096 4.26 -39.65 9.38
N PRO A 1097 3.72 -39.31 10.61
CA PRO A 1097 2.72 -38.27 10.99
C PRO A 1097 2.88 -37.56 12.38
N ARG A 1098 1.91 -36.67 12.68
CA ARG A 1098 1.57 -36.01 13.97
C ARG A 1098 1.56 -36.91 15.23
N ARG A 1099 2.03 -36.40 16.38
CA ARG A 1099 1.32 -36.32 17.71
C ARG A 1099 2.21 -35.80 18.87
N THR A 1100 1.67 -34.81 19.60
CA THR A 1100 1.73 -34.53 21.06
C THR A 1100 2.72 -35.28 21.98
N ALA A 1101 3.51 -34.56 22.80
CA ALA A 1101 3.33 -34.40 24.28
C ALA A 1101 4.61 -33.92 25.02
N PHE A 1102 4.39 -33.03 25.99
CA PHE A 1102 5.15 -32.65 27.19
C PHE A 1102 6.37 -33.49 27.65
N ALA A 1103 7.46 -32.80 28.07
CA ALA A 1103 8.06 -32.90 29.41
C ALA A 1103 9.15 -31.84 29.67
N MET A 1104 9.09 -31.21 30.84
CA MET A 1104 10.08 -30.30 31.46
C MET A 1104 11.37 -31.03 31.91
N VAL A 1105 12.47 -30.28 32.09
CA VAL A 1105 13.36 -30.12 33.29
C VAL A 1105 14.56 -29.27 32.79
N ALA A 1106 14.64 -27.96 33.04
CA ALA A 1106 15.14 -27.22 34.22
C ALA A 1106 16.67 -27.20 34.44
N THR A 1107 17.15 -26.04 34.93
CA THR A 1107 18.50 -25.63 35.41
C THR A 1107 19.40 -24.96 34.34
N GLU A 1108 20.01 -23.78 34.51
CA GLU A 1108 20.06 -22.80 35.61
C GLU A 1108 20.56 -21.45 35.03
N LEU A 1109 20.00 -20.33 35.51
CA LEU A 1109 20.52 -18.95 35.38
C LEU A 1109 21.49 -18.66 36.54
N PRO A 1110 22.32 -17.62 36.42
CA PRO A 1110 22.24 -16.58 37.46
C PRO A 1110 22.14 -15.16 36.91
N VAL A 1111 21.38 -14.38 37.67
CA VAL A 1111 20.96 -12.98 37.54
C VAL A 1111 21.88 -12.07 38.37
N TYR A 1112 21.84 -10.76 38.04
CA TYR A 1112 21.84 -9.53 38.88
C TYR A 1112 22.81 -8.47 38.31
N LEU A 1113 22.31 -7.39 37.66
CA LEU A 1113 21.81 -6.10 38.24
C LEU A 1113 22.95 -5.32 38.93
N GLU A 1114 23.15 -4.01 38.81
CA GLU A 1114 22.23 -2.88 38.58
C GLU A 1114 23.09 -1.60 38.33
N GLN A 1115 22.72 -0.75 37.37
CA GLN A 1115 22.39 0.68 37.54
C GLN A 1115 21.91 1.29 36.22
#